data_AF-A0A8H5WDY1-F1
#
_entry.id   AF-A0A8H5WDY1-F1
#
_cell.length_a   1.000
_cell.length_b   1.000
_cell.length_c   1.000
_cell.angle_alpha   90.00
_cell.angle_beta   90.00
_cell.angle_gamma   90.00
#
_symmetry.space_group_name_H-M   'P 1'
#
loop_
_entity.id
_entity.type
_entity.pdbx_description
1 polymer ?
#
loop_
_entity_poly.entity_id
_entity_poly.type
_entity_poly.pdbx_seq_one_letter_code
_entity_poly.pdbx_strand_id
1 'polypeptide(L)'
;MPGPIRQWPAWPEYISETAPSSKDPEFLEVKKDIISEYGAEALQKSWIKVCKELESITDEIIEKGNAIIPVFDAQQIIANGFSAEQEAEIKRIGSFVCRSTVPEEEARTLYSDLKTYVTDNKYSIQAWPKESPSMLVLYNSPTQNTLRSHPNHLKLQRKLNELWKYSAEDTSPDPLVYLDGIRDRAPGQPFLGLGPHIDAGSLCRWADPQYRRVYDEIFSGGPEDHDAFDLDARKNANQELYKGPAHSTVLRTFQGWTALTPTAPREGTIMIYPNVKTVVAYLLLRPFFSPPRNPDDIMDAEKWTFDDSSGWFPGTMKPESQRLSRSSHPHLRLEECLIHMPGVQPGDTVWWHCDVCHAVDTEHLGKNNASVAFIAACPTTPANEAYVKEQLLATLEGRPSADYTDGNDLDESTLKGYVGLDGLNDEARKAFGFHLLRELRSQLLGQTGLVIIRPWFFATGILGREIVHQLGQNPQKWRKVYSLSRSQKEEFPSNVEHRHIDLTGNAEEVAKNLQGVSAEYVFFAAYLEKADEQESWDVNGDMLQAFVDALVKSGIDKNLKRFLLVTGAKQYGVHLGPVKNPMLESDPWQTDQSTFPPNFYYRQQDILKQFCDKSNDRISWNVTYPNDVIGYARGNFMNLATAVGIYAATSKELGKDLIFPGSERFYTGFDSFTSADLHAKFCEWVVLEPSAANEAFNVVNGDVESWQNLWPKVAERFGTKVDASQFQQSHPLSSSMDLNPVPPLSLHEERSGLKGVTKPGKMEQTIDLTKWNQQEEVKEAWKKLAKREGLDEKALEGATWEFLGFVLGRNFDLVISMSKARKLGWTGYEDSWEALSKVFDTLKDAKVLP
;
A
#
# COMPACT_ATOMS: atom_id res chain seq x y z
N MET A 1 -18.48 -24.63 43.18
CA MET A 1 -18.31 -24.22 41.78
C MET A 1 -19.46 -23.29 41.43
N PRO A 2 -19.23 -22.06 40.94
CA PRO A 2 -20.29 -21.33 40.25
C PRO A 2 -20.67 -22.16 39.02
N GLY A 3 -21.88 -22.72 39.05
CA GLY A 3 -22.39 -23.71 38.11
C GLY A 3 -23.37 -23.11 37.09
N PRO A 4 -24.25 -23.94 36.50
CA PRO A 4 -25.15 -23.57 35.41
C PRO A 4 -26.07 -22.38 35.74
N ILE A 5 -26.69 -21.80 34.70
CA ILE A 5 -27.66 -20.72 34.83
C ILE A 5 -28.79 -21.18 35.77
N ARG A 6 -28.79 -20.73 37.02
CA ARG A 6 -29.74 -21.20 38.05
C ARG A 6 -31.18 -20.76 37.77
N GLN A 7 -31.35 -19.68 37.01
CA GLN A 7 -32.62 -19.13 36.57
C GLN A 7 -32.39 -18.51 35.19
N TRP A 8 -33.12 -18.98 34.17
CA TRP A 8 -33.00 -18.41 32.84
C TRP A 8 -33.31 -16.91 32.89
N PRO A 9 -32.41 -16.05 32.39
CA PRO A 9 -32.66 -14.62 32.33
C PRO A 9 -33.89 -14.31 31.46
N ALA A 10 -34.38 -13.07 31.54
CA ALA A 10 -35.45 -12.58 30.68
C ALA A 10 -34.99 -12.37 29.21
N TRP A 11 -34.17 -13.27 28.68
CA TRP A 11 -33.81 -13.32 27.28
C TRP A 11 -34.99 -13.80 26.44
N PRO A 12 -35.12 -13.32 25.19
CA PRO A 12 -36.19 -13.75 24.31
C PRO A 12 -36.17 -15.26 24.02
N GLU A 13 -37.36 -15.83 23.88
CA GLU A 13 -37.59 -17.20 23.43
C GLU A 13 -38.11 -17.16 21.98
N TYR A 14 -37.55 -17.99 21.10
CA TYR A 14 -37.80 -17.92 19.65
C TYR A 14 -38.69 -19.07 19.17
N ILE A 15 -39.99 -18.98 19.46
CA ILE A 15 -41.00 -19.96 19.05
C ILE A 15 -41.59 -19.63 17.67
N SER A 16 -42.21 -20.61 17.01
CA SER A 16 -42.67 -20.47 15.62
C SER A 16 -43.85 -19.50 15.47
N GLU A 17 -44.73 -19.43 16.47
CA GLU A 17 -45.95 -18.62 16.43
C GLU A 17 -45.67 -17.10 16.38
N THR A 18 -44.52 -16.68 16.90
CA THR A 18 -44.12 -15.27 17.00
C THR A 18 -43.02 -14.90 16.01
N ALA A 19 -42.51 -15.85 15.24
CA ALA A 19 -41.33 -15.66 14.40
C ALA A 19 -41.64 -14.86 13.11
N PRO A 20 -41.01 -13.68 12.89
CA PRO A 20 -41.17 -12.93 11.64
C PRO A 20 -40.75 -13.72 10.40
N SER A 21 -39.76 -14.62 10.53
CA SER A 21 -39.26 -15.47 9.45
C SER A 21 -40.34 -16.32 8.79
N SER A 22 -41.34 -16.76 9.55
CA SER A 22 -42.46 -17.57 9.04
C SER A 22 -43.31 -16.87 7.97
N LYS A 23 -43.23 -15.53 7.87
CA LYS A 23 -44.02 -14.71 6.95
C LYS A 23 -43.21 -14.23 5.74
N ASP A 24 -41.90 -14.39 5.76
CA ASP A 24 -41.00 -13.96 4.69
C ASP A 24 -40.77 -15.13 3.72
N PRO A 25 -41.18 -15.01 2.45
CA PRO A 25 -41.12 -16.13 1.51
C PRO A 25 -39.69 -16.62 1.23
N GLU A 26 -38.68 -15.77 1.37
CA GLU A 26 -37.29 -16.11 1.09
C GLU A 26 -36.77 -17.21 2.03
N PHE A 27 -37.21 -17.25 3.29
CA PHE A 27 -36.79 -18.29 4.21
C PHE A 27 -37.26 -19.68 3.74
N LEU A 28 -38.49 -19.79 3.22
CA LEU A 28 -38.99 -21.05 2.67
C LEU A 28 -38.26 -21.43 1.38
N GLU A 29 -37.92 -20.45 0.55
CA GLU A 29 -37.13 -20.66 -0.67
C GLU A 29 -35.73 -21.21 -0.33
N VAL A 30 -35.00 -20.54 0.57
CA VAL A 30 -33.68 -20.99 1.06
C VAL A 30 -33.76 -22.41 1.63
N LYS A 31 -34.80 -22.72 2.41
CA LYS A 31 -35.03 -24.07 2.94
C LYS A 31 -35.19 -25.09 1.81
N LYS A 32 -36.03 -24.79 0.82
CA LYS A 32 -36.28 -25.67 -0.33
C LYS A 32 -35.04 -25.88 -1.19
N ASP A 33 -34.23 -24.85 -1.38
CA ASP A 33 -32.97 -24.94 -2.12
C ASP A 33 -32.02 -25.95 -1.45
N ILE A 34 -31.87 -25.88 -0.13
CA ILE A 34 -31.03 -26.82 0.63
C ILE A 34 -31.61 -28.24 0.55
N ILE A 35 -32.91 -28.41 0.71
CA ILE A 35 -33.55 -29.73 0.59
C ILE A 35 -33.34 -30.30 -0.82
N SER A 36 -33.44 -29.46 -1.85
CA SER A 36 -33.22 -29.86 -3.25
C SER A 36 -31.76 -30.22 -3.52
N GLU A 37 -30.82 -29.55 -2.87
CA GLU A 37 -29.37 -29.73 -3.07
C GLU A 37 -28.84 -30.99 -2.37
N TYR A 38 -29.20 -31.20 -1.09
CA TYR A 38 -28.61 -32.28 -0.28
C TYR A 38 -29.57 -33.45 -0.02
N GLY A 39 -30.88 -33.23 -0.12
CA GLY A 39 -31.91 -34.26 0.09
C GLY A 39 -32.33 -34.44 1.55
N ALA A 40 -33.62 -34.73 1.75
CA ALA A 40 -34.21 -34.89 3.09
C ALA A 40 -33.59 -36.03 3.91
N GLU A 41 -33.22 -37.16 3.27
CA GLU A 41 -32.60 -38.30 3.94
C GLU A 41 -31.23 -37.95 4.53
N ALA A 42 -30.43 -37.16 3.82
CA ALA A 42 -29.11 -36.71 4.30
C ALA A 42 -29.25 -35.80 5.51
N LEU A 43 -30.17 -34.84 5.45
CA LEU A 43 -30.48 -33.92 6.54
C LEU A 43 -31.00 -34.67 7.79
N GLN A 44 -31.90 -35.64 7.61
CA GLN A 44 -32.41 -36.50 8.70
C GLN A 44 -31.30 -37.33 9.36
N LYS A 45 -30.45 -37.96 8.54
CA LYS A 45 -29.29 -38.72 9.03
C LYS A 45 -28.34 -37.82 9.84
N SER A 46 -28.07 -36.62 9.34
CA SER A 46 -27.24 -35.62 10.03
C SER A 46 -27.83 -35.22 11.38
N TRP A 47 -29.13 -34.91 11.40
CA TRP A 47 -29.85 -34.48 12.60
C TRP A 47 -29.79 -35.50 13.73
N ILE A 48 -30.08 -36.77 13.44
CA ILE A 48 -30.06 -37.84 14.45
C ILE A 48 -28.66 -38.01 15.02
N LYS A 49 -27.62 -38.00 14.17
CA LYS A 49 -26.22 -38.11 14.61
C LYS A 49 -25.84 -36.96 15.54
N VAL A 50 -26.13 -35.73 15.13
CA VAL A 50 -25.79 -34.51 15.88
C VAL A 50 -26.50 -34.46 17.22
N CYS A 51 -27.80 -34.75 17.28
CA CYS A 51 -28.54 -34.74 18.53
C CYS A 51 -28.04 -35.82 19.49
N LYS A 52 -27.69 -37.01 18.98
CA LYS A 52 -27.07 -38.07 19.79
C LYS A 52 -25.69 -37.69 20.32
N GLU A 53 -24.88 -37.00 19.53
CA GLU A 53 -23.58 -36.48 19.97
C GLU A 53 -23.74 -35.37 21.02
N LEU A 54 -24.79 -34.54 20.93
CA LEU A 54 -25.09 -33.53 21.94
C LEU A 54 -25.40 -34.12 23.32
N GLU A 55 -25.96 -35.33 23.42
CA GLU A 55 -26.20 -35.99 24.72
C GLU A 55 -24.89 -36.11 25.51
N SER A 56 -23.84 -36.68 24.90
CA SER A 56 -22.54 -36.85 25.58
C SER A 56 -21.82 -35.52 25.81
N ILE A 57 -21.92 -34.58 24.87
CA ILE A 57 -21.32 -33.24 25.02
C ILE A 57 -21.98 -32.48 26.16
N THR A 58 -23.30 -32.48 26.25
CA THR A 58 -24.01 -31.76 27.33
C THR A 58 -23.67 -32.35 28.70
N ASP A 59 -23.61 -33.68 28.82
CA ASP A 59 -23.21 -34.34 30.06
C ASP A 59 -21.75 -34.00 30.46
N GLU A 60 -20.82 -33.97 29.50
CA GLU A 60 -19.43 -33.56 29.75
C GLU A 60 -19.35 -32.11 30.25
N ILE A 61 -20.09 -31.19 29.61
CA ILE A 61 -20.10 -29.77 29.99
C ILE A 61 -20.66 -29.61 31.40
N ILE A 62 -21.73 -30.32 31.73
CA ILE A 62 -22.35 -30.29 33.06
C ILE A 62 -21.38 -30.82 34.12
N GLU A 63 -20.69 -31.91 33.82
CA GLU A 63 -19.72 -32.52 34.74
C GLU A 63 -18.51 -31.60 35.00
N LYS A 64 -17.91 -31.08 33.93
CA LYS A 64 -16.67 -30.28 34.02
C LYS A 64 -16.92 -28.82 34.38
N GLY A 65 -18.09 -28.28 34.03
CA GLY A 65 -18.40 -26.86 34.15
C GLY A 65 -17.32 -25.98 33.51
N ASN A 66 -17.01 -24.84 34.14
CA ASN A 66 -16.02 -23.88 33.63
C ASN A 66 -14.61 -24.46 33.45
N ALA A 67 -14.28 -25.60 34.08
CA ALA A 67 -12.96 -26.22 33.96
C ALA A 67 -12.72 -26.88 32.58
N ILE A 68 -13.78 -27.03 31.77
CA ILE A 68 -13.65 -27.53 30.39
C ILE A 68 -12.95 -26.52 29.47
N ILE A 69 -12.98 -25.22 29.80
CA ILE A 69 -12.36 -24.18 28.98
C ILE A 69 -10.85 -24.16 29.26
N PRO A 70 -9.99 -24.45 28.27
CA PRO A 70 -8.56 -24.50 28.47
C PRO A 70 -7.96 -23.12 28.72
N VAL A 71 -6.85 -23.13 29.46
CA VAL A 71 -6.09 -21.94 29.85
C VAL A 71 -4.63 -22.18 29.50
N PHE A 72 -4.07 -21.28 28.69
CA PHE A 72 -2.70 -21.36 28.19
C PHE A 72 -1.87 -20.18 28.68
N ASP A 73 -0.55 -20.35 28.67
CA ASP A 73 0.40 -19.25 28.85
C ASP A 73 0.72 -18.63 27.49
N ALA A 74 0.50 -17.31 27.33
CA ALA A 74 0.67 -16.67 26.02
C ALA A 74 2.12 -16.72 25.54
N GLN A 75 3.11 -16.61 26.44
CA GLN A 75 4.52 -16.61 26.06
C GLN A 75 4.95 -17.98 25.52
N GLN A 76 4.47 -19.06 26.13
CA GLN A 76 4.70 -20.42 25.64
C GLN A 76 4.13 -20.62 24.24
N ILE A 77 2.88 -20.17 24.00
CA ILE A 77 2.24 -20.28 22.69
C ILE A 77 2.96 -19.43 21.64
N ILE A 78 3.34 -18.20 21.98
CA ILE A 78 4.08 -17.30 21.07
C ILE A 78 5.43 -17.90 20.68
N ALA A 79 6.14 -18.51 21.64
CA ALA A 79 7.47 -19.08 21.42
C ALA A 79 7.43 -20.40 20.64
N ASN A 80 6.49 -21.30 20.97
CA ASN A 80 6.53 -22.69 20.54
C ASN A 80 5.36 -23.11 19.64
N GLY A 81 4.32 -22.28 19.53
CA GLY A 81 3.04 -22.69 18.97
C GLY A 81 2.23 -23.56 19.93
N PHE A 82 1.07 -24.04 19.45
CA PHE A 82 0.26 -25.00 20.18
C PHE A 82 0.79 -26.42 19.95
N SER A 83 0.74 -27.27 20.98
CA SER A 83 0.98 -28.71 20.79
C SER A 83 -0.21 -29.35 20.08
N ALA A 84 -0.02 -30.51 19.45
CA ALA A 84 -1.09 -31.23 18.77
C ALA A 84 -2.30 -31.51 19.69
N GLU A 85 -2.06 -31.81 20.97
CA GLU A 85 -3.12 -32.00 21.97
C GLU A 85 -3.86 -30.69 22.29
N GLN A 86 -3.12 -29.57 22.38
CA GLN A 86 -3.72 -28.26 22.59
C GLN A 86 -4.56 -27.83 21.38
N GLU A 87 -4.05 -28.04 20.16
CA GLU A 87 -4.78 -27.76 18.92
C GLU A 87 -6.06 -28.60 18.84
N ALA A 88 -5.98 -29.90 19.13
CA ALA A 88 -7.16 -30.77 19.13
C ALA A 88 -8.22 -30.30 20.13
N GLU A 89 -7.81 -29.89 21.34
CA GLU A 89 -8.74 -29.38 22.35
C GLU A 89 -9.32 -28.01 21.96
N ILE A 90 -8.53 -27.12 21.35
CA ILE A 90 -9.02 -25.84 20.83
C ILE A 90 -10.03 -26.08 19.70
N LYS A 91 -9.76 -27.02 18.78
CA LYS A 91 -10.68 -27.33 17.67
C LYS A 91 -11.99 -27.95 18.16
N ARG A 92 -11.95 -28.68 19.29
CA ARG A 92 -13.13 -29.27 19.93
C ARG A 92 -13.95 -28.25 20.71
N ILE A 93 -13.32 -27.53 21.63
CA ILE A 93 -13.97 -26.58 22.55
C ILE A 93 -14.29 -25.25 21.88
N GLY A 94 -13.40 -24.81 20.98
CA GLY A 94 -13.52 -23.55 20.25
C GLY A 94 -13.24 -22.30 21.07
N SER A 95 -12.92 -22.40 22.36
CA SER A 95 -12.74 -21.24 23.24
C SER A 95 -11.66 -21.48 24.29
N PHE A 96 -10.90 -20.44 24.66
CA PHE A 96 -9.80 -20.56 25.61
C PHE A 96 -9.35 -19.20 26.17
N VAL A 97 -8.53 -19.25 27.23
CA VAL A 97 -7.85 -18.09 27.83
C VAL A 97 -6.35 -18.17 27.56
N CYS A 98 -5.72 -17.05 27.19
CA CYS A 98 -4.27 -16.91 27.13
C CYS A 98 -3.78 -15.91 28.19
N ARG A 99 -3.03 -16.41 29.17
CA ARG A 99 -2.51 -15.63 30.30
C ARG A 99 -1.38 -14.70 29.89
N SER A 100 -1.35 -13.51 30.47
CA SER A 100 -0.21 -12.58 30.36
C SER A 100 0.19 -12.29 28.91
N THR A 101 -0.80 -12.05 28.03
CA THR A 101 -0.53 -11.63 26.65
C THR A 101 0.09 -10.24 26.65
N VAL A 102 -0.49 -9.34 27.44
CA VAL A 102 0.08 -8.06 27.84
C VAL A 102 0.49 -8.17 29.32
N PRO A 103 1.64 -7.61 29.74
CA PRO A 103 2.00 -7.57 31.16
C PRO A 103 0.90 -6.92 32.01
N GLU A 104 0.62 -7.50 33.19
CA GLU A 104 -0.50 -7.07 34.03
C GLU A 104 -0.41 -5.58 34.42
N GLU A 105 0.78 -5.11 34.83
CA GLU A 105 1.02 -3.71 35.19
C GLU A 105 0.80 -2.74 34.02
N GLU A 106 1.14 -3.17 32.80
CA GLU A 106 0.90 -2.39 31.59
C GLU A 106 -0.61 -2.30 31.31
N ALA A 107 -1.33 -3.42 31.38
CA ALA A 107 -2.78 -3.43 31.21
C ALA A 107 -3.51 -2.58 32.28
N ARG A 108 -3.04 -2.59 33.53
CA ARG A 108 -3.56 -1.73 34.61
C ARG A 108 -3.34 -0.24 34.32
N THR A 109 -2.15 0.10 33.81
CA THR A 109 -1.83 1.47 33.40
C THR A 109 -2.75 1.91 32.27
N LEU A 110 -2.88 1.07 31.23
CA LEU A 110 -3.77 1.31 30.10
C LEU A 110 -5.24 1.50 30.49
N TYR A 111 -5.72 0.77 31.51
CA TYR A 111 -7.05 0.98 32.07
C TYR A 111 -7.17 2.34 32.76
N SER A 112 -6.19 2.75 33.57
CA SER A 112 -6.17 4.07 34.20
C SER A 112 -6.17 5.20 33.15
N ASP A 113 -5.39 5.04 32.09
CA ASP A 113 -5.31 5.99 30.98
C ASP A 113 -6.64 6.07 30.24
N LEU A 114 -7.28 4.92 29.98
CA LEU A 114 -8.63 4.87 29.40
C LEU A 114 -9.65 5.61 30.27
N LYS A 115 -9.66 5.39 31.60
CA LYS A 115 -10.60 6.10 32.50
C LYS A 115 -10.40 7.61 32.44
N THR A 116 -9.15 8.06 32.38
CA THR A 116 -8.81 9.47 32.24
C THR A 116 -9.29 10.01 30.88
N TYR A 117 -8.99 9.30 29.80
CA TYR A 117 -9.40 9.64 28.44
C TYR A 117 -10.92 9.75 28.29
N VAL A 118 -11.68 8.78 28.83
CA VAL A 118 -13.15 8.80 28.81
C VAL A 118 -13.69 9.94 29.65
N THR A 119 -13.10 10.22 30.82
CA THR A 119 -13.52 11.32 31.69
C THR A 119 -13.33 12.69 31.03
N ASP A 120 -12.17 12.87 30.39
CA ASP A 120 -11.81 14.08 29.67
C ASP A 120 -12.72 14.35 28.45
N ASN A 121 -13.30 13.29 27.89
CA ASN A 121 -14.12 13.31 26.67
C ASN A 121 -15.59 12.91 26.90
N LYS A 122 -16.06 12.95 28.16
CA LYS A 122 -17.36 12.41 28.58
C LYS A 122 -18.61 12.98 27.89
N TYR A 123 -18.49 14.14 27.25
CA TYR A 123 -19.60 14.77 26.52
C TYR A 123 -19.64 14.38 25.05
N SER A 124 -18.57 13.77 24.54
CA SER A 124 -18.44 13.36 23.13
C SER A 124 -18.61 11.85 22.98
N ILE A 125 -18.04 11.05 23.89
CA ILE A 125 -18.08 9.60 23.80
C ILE A 125 -19.48 9.10 24.20
N GLN A 126 -20.16 8.47 23.25
CA GLN A 126 -21.44 7.80 23.49
C GLN A 126 -21.22 6.39 24.04
N ALA A 127 -22.24 5.83 24.68
CA ALA A 127 -22.21 4.45 25.14
C ALA A 127 -23.60 3.81 25.19
N TRP A 128 -23.66 2.49 24.98
CA TRP A 128 -24.88 1.69 24.98
C TRP A 128 -24.86 0.60 26.06
N PRO A 129 -26.02 0.16 26.58
CA PRO A 129 -27.34 0.79 26.44
C PRO A 129 -27.43 2.17 27.09
N LYS A 130 -28.26 3.07 26.56
CA LYS A 130 -28.33 4.47 27.03
C LYS A 130 -28.69 4.59 28.51
N GLU A 131 -29.52 3.68 29.00
CA GLU A 131 -30.01 3.65 30.37
C GLU A 131 -28.94 3.14 31.35
N SER A 132 -27.95 2.42 30.82
CA SER A 132 -26.94 1.68 31.58
C SER A 132 -25.68 1.56 30.71
N PRO A 133 -24.97 2.68 30.46
CA PRO A 133 -23.92 2.69 29.46
C PRO A 133 -22.74 1.81 29.90
N SER A 134 -22.33 0.88 29.04
CA SER A 134 -21.23 -0.03 29.32
C SER A 134 -20.40 -0.38 28.10
N MET A 135 -20.97 -0.30 26.90
CA MET A 135 -20.26 -0.42 25.62
C MET A 135 -19.96 0.98 25.10
N LEU A 136 -18.69 1.37 25.10
CA LEU A 136 -18.24 2.68 24.63
C LEU A 136 -18.18 2.69 23.09
N VAL A 137 -18.82 3.68 22.47
CA VAL A 137 -18.70 3.98 21.04
C VAL A 137 -17.38 4.74 20.84
N LEU A 138 -16.28 3.97 20.92
CA LEU A 138 -14.90 4.44 20.90
C LEU A 138 -14.05 3.33 20.29
N TYR A 139 -13.35 3.63 19.19
CA TYR A 139 -12.71 2.63 18.33
C TYR A 139 -11.23 2.89 18.11
N ASN A 140 -10.73 4.11 18.35
CA ASN A 140 -9.37 4.53 18.00
C ASN A 140 -8.67 5.32 19.11
N SER A 141 -8.96 4.98 20.38
CA SER A 141 -8.27 5.57 21.52
C SER A 141 -6.81 5.11 21.65
N PRO A 142 -5.94 5.88 22.34
CA PRO A 142 -4.56 5.47 22.60
C PRO A 142 -4.46 4.08 23.23
N THR A 143 -5.30 3.78 24.22
CA THR A 143 -5.37 2.48 24.89
C THR A 143 -5.64 1.33 23.91
N GLN A 144 -6.63 1.49 23.02
CA GLN A 144 -6.96 0.44 22.04
C GLN A 144 -5.83 0.22 21.05
N ASN A 145 -5.20 1.29 20.58
CA ASN A 145 -4.11 1.21 19.60
C ASN A 145 -2.86 0.59 20.21
N THR A 146 -2.52 0.90 21.46
CA THR A 146 -1.43 0.23 22.18
C THR A 146 -1.69 -1.27 22.31
N LEU A 147 -2.89 -1.69 22.71
CA LEU A 147 -3.22 -3.11 22.83
C LEU A 147 -3.16 -3.85 21.48
N ARG A 148 -3.73 -3.28 20.42
CA ARG A 148 -3.76 -3.89 19.07
C ARG A 148 -2.38 -3.97 18.43
N SER A 149 -1.50 -3.00 18.73
CA SER A 149 -0.13 -2.96 18.23
C SER A 149 0.88 -3.68 19.11
N HIS A 150 0.45 -4.20 20.27
CA HIS A 150 1.34 -4.87 21.21
C HIS A 150 1.98 -6.11 20.54
N PRO A 151 3.32 -6.27 20.56
CA PRO A 151 4.01 -7.32 19.80
C PRO A 151 3.54 -8.74 20.15
N ASN A 152 3.25 -9.02 21.42
CA ASN A 152 2.74 -10.34 21.82
C ASN A 152 1.35 -10.60 21.27
N HIS A 153 0.53 -9.55 21.13
CA HIS A 153 -0.81 -9.67 20.61
C HIS A 153 -0.78 -10.00 19.11
N LEU A 154 0.05 -9.31 18.33
CA LEU A 154 0.22 -9.61 16.89
C LEU A 154 0.78 -11.03 16.67
N LYS A 155 1.78 -11.42 17.46
CA LYS A 155 2.35 -12.78 17.41
C LYS A 155 1.33 -13.85 17.79
N LEU A 156 0.55 -13.63 18.85
CA LEU A 156 -0.49 -14.57 19.27
C LEU A 156 -1.56 -14.70 18.19
N GLN A 157 -2.07 -13.60 17.63
CA GLN A 157 -3.06 -13.66 16.53
C GLN A 157 -2.55 -14.46 15.33
N ARG A 158 -1.29 -14.30 14.93
CA ARG A 158 -0.67 -15.14 13.88
C ARG A 158 -0.76 -16.63 14.23
N LYS A 159 -0.45 -17.01 15.47
CA LYS A 159 -0.58 -18.39 15.96
C LYS A 159 -2.02 -18.90 15.97
N LEU A 160 -2.99 -18.05 16.24
CA LEU A 160 -4.41 -18.43 16.16
C LEU A 160 -4.84 -18.68 14.71
N ASN A 161 -4.40 -17.83 13.79
CA ASN A 161 -4.71 -17.98 12.36
C ASN A 161 -4.03 -19.22 11.76
N GLU A 162 -2.86 -19.62 12.25
CA GLU A 162 -2.16 -20.85 11.84
C GLU A 162 -2.93 -22.14 12.18
N LEU A 163 -3.91 -22.11 13.10
CA LEU A 163 -4.76 -23.26 13.41
C LEU A 163 -5.72 -23.64 12.26
N TRP A 164 -5.95 -22.70 11.34
CA TRP A 164 -6.85 -22.86 10.22
C TRP A 164 -6.13 -23.40 9.00
N LYS A 165 -6.83 -24.21 8.21
CA LYS A 165 -6.36 -24.72 6.91
C LYS A 165 -6.61 -23.67 5.83
N TYR A 166 -5.58 -23.29 5.08
CA TYR A 166 -5.66 -22.31 3.99
C TYR A 166 -4.63 -22.55 2.89
N SER A 167 -4.90 -21.99 1.72
CA SER A 167 -4.00 -21.99 0.55
C SER A 167 -3.25 -20.67 0.48
N ALA A 168 -1.91 -20.73 0.39
CA ALA A 168 -1.03 -19.56 0.51
C ALA A 168 -0.94 -18.65 -0.74
N GLU A 169 -1.85 -18.79 -1.71
CA GLU A 169 -1.83 -17.96 -2.94
C GLU A 169 -2.25 -16.51 -2.66
N ASP A 170 -3.36 -16.33 -1.94
CA ASP A 170 -3.97 -15.03 -1.62
C ASP A 170 -4.30 -14.86 -0.12
N THR A 171 -3.98 -15.88 0.68
CA THR A 171 -4.36 -15.97 2.09
C THR A 171 -3.12 -16.23 2.93
N SER A 172 -2.99 -15.55 4.06
CA SER A 172 -1.90 -15.78 4.99
C SER A 172 -2.35 -15.60 6.45
N PRO A 173 -1.63 -16.21 7.41
CA PRO A 173 -1.97 -16.11 8.82
C PRO A 173 -1.55 -14.77 9.43
N ASP A 174 -0.87 -13.91 8.66
CA ASP A 174 -0.49 -12.58 9.12
C ASP A 174 -1.74 -11.80 9.59
N PRO A 175 -1.70 -11.20 10.78
CA PRO A 175 -2.86 -10.54 11.34
C PRO A 175 -3.12 -9.19 10.68
N LEU A 176 -4.39 -8.90 10.42
CA LEU A 176 -4.89 -7.55 10.15
C LEU A 176 -5.69 -7.04 11.35
N VAL A 177 -5.63 -5.73 11.61
CA VAL A 177 -6.30 -5.10 12.74
C VAL A 177 -7.70 -4.64 12.36
N TYR A 178 -8.71 -5.19 13.02
CA TYR A 178 -10.09 -4.72 13.01
C TYR A 178 -10.33 -3.78 14.21
N LEU A 179 -10.83 -2.56 13.97
CA LEU A 179 -11.13 -1.59 15.02
C LEU A 179 -12.51 -1.89 15.61
N ASP A 180 -12.53 -2.33 16.87
CA ASP A 180 -13.74 -2.66 17.63
C ASP A 180 -13.78 -1.91 18.97
N GLY A 181 -14.94 -1.86 19.62
CA GLY A 181 -15.22 -1.04 20.79
C GLY A 181 -14.49 -1.44 22.07
N ILE A 182 -14.84 -0.75 23.15
CA ILE A 182 -14.46 -1.09 24.53
C ILE A 182 -15.71 -1.32 25.35
N ARG A 183 -15.65 -2.27 26.28
CA ARG A 183 -16.61 -2.37 27.36
C ARG A 183 -16.00 -1.92 28.67
N ASP A 184 -16.73 -1.15 29.46
CA ASP A 184 -16.39 -0.76 30.84
C ASP A 184 -17.66 -0.79 31.69
N ARG A 185 -18.02 -1.97 32.20
CA ARG A 185 -19.28 -2.20 32.92
C ARG A 185 -19.07 -2.12 34.42
N ALA A 186 -19.84 -1.30 35.12
CA ALA A 186 -19.70 -1.11 36.57
C ALA A 186 -20.32 -2.26 37.39
N PRO A 187 -19.82 -2.54 38.62
CA PRO A 187 -20.46 -3.46 39.55
C PRO A 187 -21.96 -3.19 39.75
N GLY A 188 -22.74 -4.26 39.82
CA GLY A 188 -24.19 -4.22 40.05
C GLY A 188 -25.03 -3.81 38.82
N GLN A 189 -24.39 -3.46 37.70
CA GLN A 189 -25.06 -3.03 36.48
C GLN A 189 -25.64 -4.26 35.73
N PRO A 190 -26.96 -4.41 35.56
CA PRO A 190 -27.54 -5.52 34.81
C PRO A 190 -27.36 -5.32 33.30
N PHE A 191 -27.28 -6.42 32.54
CA PHE A 191 -27.14 -6.39 31.08
C PHE A 191 -27.93 -7.55 30.45
N LEU A 192 -29.11 -7.25 29.89
CA LEU A 192 -29.97 -8.26 29.24
C LEU A 192 -29.87 -8.26 27.71
N GLY A 193 -29.05 -7.37 27.13
CA GLY A 193 -29.05 -7.09 25.70
C GLY A 193 -28.51 -8.21 24.81
N LEU A 194 -27.70 -9.13 25.34
CA LEU A 194 -27.03 -10.17 24.54
C LEU A 194 -27.17 -11.56 25.20
N GLY A 195 -28.29 -12.22 24.90
CA GLY A 195 -28.48 -13.65 25.19
C GLY A 195 -27.63 -14.55 24.26
N PRO A 196 -27.83 -15.88 24.31
CA PRO A 196 -27.06 -16.84 23.51
C PRO A 196 -27.17 -16.52 22.01
N HIS A 197 -26.03 -16.29 21.37
CA HIS A 197 -25.96 -15.94 19.97
C HIS A 197 -24.64 -16.38 19.33
N ILE A 198 -24.63 -16.40 17.99
CA ILE A 198 -23.46 -16.55 17.13
C ILE A 198 -23.48 -15.38 16.14
N ASP A 199 -22.38 -14.63 16.06
CA ASP A 199 -22.25 -13.49 15.14
C ASP A 199 -21.94 -13.95 13.72
N ALA A 200 -21.33 -13.10 12.89
CA ALA A 200 -20.90 -13.43 11.53
C ALA A 200 -22.06 -13.88 10.63
N GLY A 201 -23.26 -13.33 10.85
CA GLY A 201 -24.43 -13.66 10.05
C GLY A 201 -25.61 -14.22 10.83
N SER A 202 -26.74 -14.33 10.15
CA SER A 202 -27.85 -15.18 10.58
C SER A 202 -28.37 -15.95 9.38
N LEU A 203 -29.38 -15.46 8.65
CA LEU A 203 -29.94 -16.16 7.49
C LEU A 203 -28.88 -16.41 6.39
N CYS A 204 -27.88 -15.54 6.25
CA CYS A 204 -26.83 -15.67 5.24
C CYS A 204 -26.04 -17.00 5.33
N ARG A 205 -25.98 -17.68 6.48
CA ARG A 205 -25.37 -19.02 6.60
C ARG A 205 -26.04 -20.07 5.71
N TRP A 206 -27.34 -19.93 5.52
CA TRP A 206 -28.15 -20.81 4.68
C TRP A 206 -28.34 -20.22 3.28
N ALA A 207 -28.55 -18.91 3.20
CA ALA A 207 -28.91 -18.23 1.96
C ALA A 207 -27.74 -17.99 1.01
N ASP A 208 -26.55 -17.65 1.53
CA ASP A 208 -25.36 -17.45 0.70
C ASP A 208 -24.81 -18.81 0.24
N PRO A 209 -24.70 -19.08 -1.09
CA PRO A 209 -24.19 -20.36 -1.56
C PRO A 209 -22.74 -20.63 -1.14
N GLN A 210 -21.90 -19.60 -1.01
CA GLN A 210 -20.51 -19.79 -0.56
C GLN A 210 -20.46 -20.12 0.94
N TYR A 211 -21.24 -19.41 1.76
CA TYR A 211 -21.33 -19.71 3.19
C TYR A 211 -21.94 -21.10 3.44
N ARG A 212 -22.94 -21.49 2.67
CA ARG A 212 -23.55 -22.83 2.75
C ARG A 212 -22.52 -23.94 2.52
N ARG A 213 -21.59 -23.75 1.57
CA ARG A 213 -20.51 -24.71 1.26
C ARG A 213 -19.54 -24.96 2.42
N VAL A 214 -19.38 -23.99 3.32
CA VAL A 214 -18.61 -24.19 4.57
C VAL A 214 -19.15 -25.39 5.36
N TYR A 215 -20.45 -25.67 5.21
CA TYR A 215 -21.19 -26.68 5.95
C TYR A 215 -21.67 -27.86 5.09
N ASP A 216 -21.07 -28.07 3.91
CA ASP A 216 -21.47 -29.13 2.96
C ASP A 216 -21.56 -30.51 3.61
N GLU A 217 -20.56 -30.88 4.43
CA GLU A 217 -20.52 -32.19 5.11
C GLU A 217 -21.70 -32.37 6.10
N ILE A 218 -22.11 -31.29 6.77
CA ILE A 218 -23.26 -31.31 7.68
C ILE A 218 -24.54 -31.57 6.88
N PHE A 219 -24.77 -30.81 5.81
CA PHE A 219 -25.98 -30.97 5.00
C PHE A 219 -26.02 -32.29 4.23
N SER A 220 -24.85 -32.83 3.86
CA SER A 220 -24.68 -34.12 3.15
C SER A 220 -24.80 -35.36 4.05
N GLY A 221 -25.05 -35.20 5.36
CA GLY A 221 -25.25 -36.33 6.28
C GLY A 221 -23.98 -36.93 6.89
N GLY A 222 -22.85 -36.21 6.76
CA GLY A 222 -21.54 -36.50 7.38
C GLY A 222 -21.09 -35.41 8.35
N PRO A 223 -21.90 -35.01 9.37
CA PRO A 223 -21.52 -33.94 10.30
C PRO A 223 -20.22 -34.25 11.08
N GLU A 224 -19.81 -35.52 11.17
CA GLU A 224 -18.54 -35.93 11.73
C GLU A 224 -17.32 -35.40 10.95
N ASP A 225 -17.46 -35.23 9.64
CA ASP A 225 -16.38 -34.89 8.69
C ASP A 225 -16.21 -33.37 8.50
N HIS A 226 -17.13 -32.57 9.06
CA HIS A 226 -17.05 -31.10 8.99
C HIS A 226 -15.83 -30.56 9.72
N ASP A 227 -14.95 -29.86 8.99
CA ASP A 227 -13.84 -29.10 9.55
C ASP A 227 -14.23 -27.64 9.71
N ALA A 228 -14.52 -27.23 10.96
CA ALA A 228 -14.83 -25.83 11.29
C ALA A 228 -13.65 -24.88 11.07
N PHE A 229 -12.43 -25.40 10.87
CA PHE A 229 -11.19 -24.65 10.71
C PHE A 229 -10.71 -24.60 9.24
N ASP A 230 -11.57 -24.91 8.26
CA ASP A 230 -11.26 -24.71 6.84
C ASP A 230 -11.51 -23.24 6.42
N LEU A 231 -10.42 -22.47 6.32
CA LEU A 231 -10.47 -21.06 5.95
C LEU A 231 -10.73 -20.87 4.46
N ASP A 232 -10.26 -21.78 3.60
CA ASP A 232 -10.46 -21.67 2.15
C ASP A 232 -11.94 -21.80 1.79
N ALA A 233 -12.67 -22.67 2.49
CA ALA A 233 -14.13 -22.76 2.36
C ALA A 233 -14.83 -21.48 2.84
N ARG A 234 -14.33 -20.87 3.92
CA ARG A 234 -15.01 -19.75 4.61
C ARG A 234 -14.66 -18.37 4.08
N LYS A 235 -13.48 -18.16 3.50
CA LYS A 235 -12.96 -16.82 3.15
C LYS A 235 -13.77 -16.06 2.11
N ASN A 236 -14.59 -16.78 1.35
CA ASN A 236 -15.46 -16.22 0.31
C ASN A 236 -16.95 -16.16 0.72
N ALA A 237 -17.28 -16.54 1.96
CA ALA A 237 -18.64 -16.48 2.48
C ALA A 237 -19.10 -15.03 2.65
N ASN A 238 -20.29 -14.69 2.16
CA ASN A 238 -20.85 -13.35 2.32
C ASN A 238 -21.63 -13.23 3.63
N GLN A 239 -20.93 -12.84 4.70
CA GLN A 239 -21.51 -12.65 6.03
C GLN A 239 -22.41 -11.40 6.14
N GLU A 240 -22.32 -10.49 5.16
CA GLU A 240 -23.11 -9.25 5.05
C GLU A 240 -24.19 -9.34 3.95
N LEU A 241 -24.53 -10.55 3.46
CA LEU A 241 -25.55 -10.72 2.42
C LEU A 241 -26.84 -9.95 2.74
N TYR A 242 -27.20 -9.90 4.02
CA TYR A 242 -28.23 -9.02 4.54
C TYR A 242 -27.59 -7.97 5.43
N LYS A 243 -27.49 -6.74 4.92
CA LYS A 243 -26.87 -5.64 5.66
C LYS A 243 -27.60 -5.36 6.98
N GLY A 244 -26.83 -5.23 8.07
CA GLY A 244 -27.36 -4.98 9.40
C GLY A 244 -26.26 -4.69 10.43
N PRO A 245 -26.59 -4.02 11.54
CA PRO A 245 -25.62 -3.52 12.52
C PRO A 245 -24.91 -4.63 13.31
N ALA A 246 -25.40 -5.87 13.24
CA ALA A 246 -24.78 -7.02 13.90
C ALA A 246 -23.79 -7.78 13.01
N HIS A 247 -23.71 -7.43 11.72
CA HIS A 247 -22.82 -8.10 10.77
C HIS A 247 -21.46 -7.42 10.72
N SER A 248 -20.42 -8.24 10.58
CA SER A 248 -19.04 -7.81 10.40
C SER A 248 -18.67 -8.06 8.95
N THR A 249 -18.09 -7.06 8.29
CA THR A 249 -17.59 -7.20 6.91
C THR A 249 -16.26 -7.98 6.88
N VAL A 250 -15.56 -8.04 8.02
CA VAL A 250 -14.31 -8.77 8.19
C VAL A 250 -14.56 -10.22 8.60
N LEU A 251 -13.81 -11.13 7.97
CA LEU A 251 -13.67 -12.50 8.43
C LEU A 251 -12.77 -12.55 9.67
N ARG A 252 -13.39 -12.82 10.80
CA ARG A 252 -12.72 -13.08 12.09
C ARG A 252 -12.63 -14.60 12.26
N THR A 253 -11.43 -15.14 12.39
CA THR A 253 -11.20 -16.57 12.70
C THR A 253 -11.56 -16.85 14.16
N PHE A 254 -11.10 -15.95 15.03
CA PHE A 254 -11.50 -15.88 16.43
C PHE A 254 -11.99 -14.49 16.75
N GLN A 255 -13.12 -14.42 17.45
CA GLN A 255 -13.42 -13.25 18.25
C GLN A 255 -12.61 -13.29 19.53
N GLY A 256 -12.40 -12.13 20.14
CA GLY A 256 -11.65 -12.07 21.37
C GLY A 256 -11.66 -10.71 22.03
N TRP A 257 -11.16 -10.68 23.26
CA TRP A 257 -10.94 -9.44 23.99
C TRP A 257 -9.73 -9.56 24.91
N THR A 258 -9.14 -8.40 25.22
CA THR A 258 -8.09 -8.25 26.25
C THR A 258 -8.69 -7.68 27.53
N ALA A 259 -8.43 -8.33 28.68
CA ALA A 259 -8.85 -7.84 29.99
C ALA A 259 -8.07 -6.60 30.39
N LEU A 260 -8.78 -5.56 30.82
CA LEU A 260 -8.21 -4.37 31.46
C LEU A 260 -8.36 -4.41 32.99
N THR A 261 -9.33 -5.18 33.47
CA THR A 261 -9.60 -5.41 34.89
C THR A 261 -9.81 -6.90 35.15
N PRO A 262 -9.62 -7.35 36.40
CA PRO A 262 -9.93 -8.74 36.74
C PRO A 262 -11.44 -8.98 36.71
N THR A 263 -11.85 -10.10 36.13
CA THR A 263 -13.24 -10.57 36.16
C THR A 263 -13.27 -12.08 36.37
N ALA A 264 -14.25 -12.54 37.16
CA ALA A 264 -14.54 -13.96 37.40
C ALA A 264 -15.96 -14.32 36.94
N PRO A 265 -16.34 -15.61 36.96
CA PRO A 265 -17.73 -16.02 36.77
C PRO A 265 -18.70 -15.21 37.65
N ARG A 266 -19.81 -14.72 37.07
CA ARG A 266 -20.81 -13.82 37.70
C ARG A 266 -20.35 -12.39 37.94
N GLU A 267 -19.19 -12.00 37.42
CA GLU A 267 -18.66 -10.65 37.53
C GLU A 267 -18.75 -9.89 36.20
N GLY A 268 -19.82 -10.07 35.43
CA GLY A 268 -20.05 -9.32 34.20
C GLY A 268 -19.18 -9.77 33.02
N THR A 269 -18.71 -11.02 33.06
CA THR A 269 -17.86 -11.63 32.03
C THR A 269 -18.69 -12.17 30.84
N ILE A 270 -18.10 -13.06 30.03
CA ILE A 270 -18.77 -13.77 28.93
C ILE A 270 -19.10 -15.21 29.35
N MET A 271 -20.18 -15.74 28.78
CA MET A 271 -20.53 -17.15 28.85
C MET A 271 -20.41 -17.78 27.46
N ILE A 272 -19.99 -19.04 27.44
CA ILE A 272 -19.65 -19.79 26.22
C ILE A 272 -20.35 -21.14 26.26
N TYR A 273 -20.75 -21.63 25.08
CA TYR A 273 -21.02 -23.04 24.85
C TYR A 273 -19.76 -23.72 24.29
N PRO A 274 -19.06 -24.55 25.07
CA PRO A 274 -17.71 -25.04 24.77
C PRO A 274 -17.70 -26.24 23.80
N ASN A 275 -18.32 -26.09 22.63
CA ASN A 275 -18.21 -27.03 21.52
C ASN A 275 -18.55 -26.33 20.20
N VAL A 276 -17.63 -26.32 19.24
CA VAL A 276 -17.85 -25.65 17.93
C VAL A 276 -18.66 -26.51 16.98
N LYS A 277 -18.14 -27.71 16.68
CA LYS A 277 -18.58 -28.49 15.52
C LYS A 277 -20.03 -28.93 15.65
N THR A 278 -20.38 -29.51 16.78
CA THR A 278 -21.70 -30.13 16.96
C THR A 278 -22.77 -29.07 17.19
N VAL A 279 -22.44 -27.94 17.83
CA VAL A 279 -23.38 -26.83 18.04
C VAL A 279 -23.74 -26.15 16.73
N VAL A 280 -22.75 -25.83 15.87
CA VAL A 280 -23.05 -25.21 14.58
C VAL A 280 -23.82 -26.18 13.67
N ALA A 281 -23.48 -27.47 13.69
CA ALA A 281 -24.22 -28.49 12.95
C ALA A 281 -25.69 -28.58 13.40
N TYR A 282 -25.92 -28.61 14.73
CA TYR A 282 -27.27 -28.64 15.29
C TYR A 282 -28.07 -27.41 14.87
N LEU A 283 -27.46 -26.23 14.99
CA LEU A 283 -28.08 -24.97 14.61
C LEU A 283 -28.49 -24.96 13.13
N LEU A 284 -27.61 -25.39 12.23
CA LEU A 284 -27.86 -25.39 10.79
C LEU A 284 -28.96 -26.37 10.37
N LEU A 285 -29.08 -27.50 11.06
CA LEU A 285 -30.10 -28.53 10.80
C LEU A 285 -31.44 -28.20 11.46
N ARG A 286 -31.44 -27.44 12.56
CA ARG A 286 -32.64 -27.16 13.34
C ARG A 286 -33.85 -26.63 12.54
N PRO A 287 -33.71 -25.75 11.53
CA PRO A 287 -34.83 -25.26 10.73
C PRO A 287 -35.62 -26.35 9.98
N PHE A 288 -35.03 -27.53 9.75
CA PHE A 288 -35.65 -28.61 8.97
C PHE A 288 -36.47 -29.58 9.83
N PHE A 289 -36.60 -29.35 11.14
CA PHE A 289 -37.27 -30.29 12.06
C PHE A 289 -38.27 -29.58 12.97
N SER A 290 -39.50 -30.06 13.01
CA SER A 290 -40.55 -29.62 13.93
C SER A 290 -40.57 -30.49 15.19
N PRO A 291 -40.74 -29.89 16.38
CA PRO A 291 -40.73 -30.63 17.64
C PRO A 291 -41.92 -31.60 17.74
N PRO A 292 -41.76 -32.74 18.43
CA PRO A 292 -42.87 -33.63 18.72
C PRO A 292 -43.93 -32.93 19.59
N ARG A 293 -45.19 -33.35 19.46
CA ARG A 293 -46.30 -32.77 20.24
C ARG A 293 -46.22 -33.09 21.73
N ASN A 294 -45.64 -34.23 22.08
CA ASN A 294 -45.45 -34.66 23.45
C ASN A 294 -44.14 -34.07 24.00
N PRO A 295 -44.17 -33.24 25.06
CA PRO A 295 -42.96 -32.64 25.62
C PRO A 295 -41.91 -33.65 26.10
N ASP A 296 -42.33 -34.84 26.55
CA ASP A 296 -41.40 -35.89 27.02
C ASP A 296 -40.54 -36.47 25.88
N ASP A 297 -40.97 -36.27 24.64
CA ASP A 297 -40.29 -36.75 23.44
C ASP A 297 -39.31 -35.71 22.84
N ILE A 298 -39.22 -34.51 23.42
CA ILE A 298 -38.42 -33.39 22.86
C ILE A 298 -36.95 -33.76 22.67
N MET A 299 -36.37 -34.55 23.58
CA MET A 299 -34.97 -34.96 23.53
C MET A 299 -34.72 -36.16 22.61
N ASP A 300 -35.77 -36.80 22.11
CA ASP A 300 -35.68 -37.96 21.21
C ASP A 300 -35.69 -37.48 19.76
N ALA A 301 -34.49 -37.36 19.18
CA ALA A 301 -34.28 -36.82 17.84
C ALA A 301 -35.07 -37.55 16.73
N GLU A 302 -35.37 -38.85 16.91
CA GLU A 302 -36.10 -39.66 15.93
C GLU A 302 -37.61 -39.33 15.90
N LYS A 303 -38.14 -38.71 16.96
CA LYS A 303 -39.55 -38.30 17.05
C LYS A 303 -39.82 -36.92 16.48
N TRP A 304 -38.79 -36.19 16.05
CA TRP A 304 -38.93 -34.92 15.36
C TRP A 304 -39.41 -35.12 13.93
N THR A 305 -40.30 -34.25 13.46
CA THR A 305 -40.88 -34.36 12.11
C THR A 305 -40.11 -33.47 11.15
N PHE A 306 -39.70 -34.00 9.99
CA PHE A 306 -39.07 -33.20 8.94
C PHE A 306 -40.05 -32.14 8.41
N ASP A 307 -39.61 -30.90 8.30
CA ASP A 307 -40.39 -29.75 7.83
C ASP A 307 -39.77 -29.16 6.55
N ASP A 308 -40.48 -29.32 5.45
CA ASP A 308 -40.15 -28.79 4.12
C ASP A 308 -41.11 -27.66 3.68
N SER A 309 -42.00 -27.25 4.57
CA SER A 309 -43.20 -26.47 4.23
C SER A 309 -43.26 -25.11 4.89
N SER A 310 -42.57 -24.91 6.02
CA SER A 310 -42.54 -23.63 6.74
C SER A 310 -41.28 -22.81 6.45
N GLY A 311 -41.40 -21.48 6.43
CA GLY A 311 -40.27 -20.54 6.41
C GLY A 311 -39.63 -20.29 7.77
N TRP A 312 -39.88 -21.15 8.77
CA TRP A 312 -39.39 -20.90 10.13
C TRP A 312 -37.93 -21.36 10.29
N PHE A 313 -37.07 -20.40 10.63
CA PHE A 313 -35.68 -20.60 11.07
C PHE A 313 -35.57 -20.06 12.50
N PRO A 314 -35.37 -20.91 13.52
CA PRO A 314 -35.46 -20.47 14.91
C PRO A 314 -34.35 -19.49 15.29
N GLY A 315 -34.73 -18.33 15.85
CA GLY A 315 -33.79 -17.28 16.27
C GLY A 315 -33.08 -16.55 15.12
N THR A 316 -33.54 -16.76 13.88
CA THR A 316 -32.92 -16.21 12.68
C THR A 316 -33.64 -14.96 12.19
N MET A 317 -32.88 -13.89 11.98
CA MET A 317 -33.34 -12.60 11.48
C MET A 317 -32.30 -12.09 10.49
N LYS A 318 -32.73 -11.56 9.34
CA LYS A 318 -31.82 -11.16 8.26
C LYS A 318 -30.66 -10.25 8.71
N PRO A 319 -30.90 -9.11 9.40
CA PRO A 319 -29.85 -8.12 9.71
C PRO A 319 -29.18 -8.30 11.09
N GLU A 320 -29.40 -9.43 11.77
CA GLU A 320 -28.99 -9.64 13.16
C GLU A 320 -28.03 -10.84 13.30
N SER A 321 -27.37 -10.95 14.46
CA SER A 321 -26.69 -12.19 14.85
C SER A 321 -27.69 -13.33 15.01
N GLN A 322 -27.26 -14.55 14.72
CA GLN A 322 -28.06 -15.75 14.94
C GLN A 322 -28.32 -15.94 16.43
N ARG A 323 -29.59 -16.03 16.85
CA ARG A 323 -29.97 -16.15 18.27
C ARG A 323 -30.33 -17.59 18.64
N LEU A 324 -30.14 -17.94 19.90
CA LEU A 324 -30.50 -19.23 20.47
C LEU A 324 -31.28 -19.03 21.78
N SER A 325 -32.27 -19.89 22.02
CA SER A 325 -33.08 -19.92 23.24
C SER A 325 -33.41 -21.36 23.64
N ARG A 326 -33.86 -21.57 24.88
CA ARG A 326 -34.17 -22.92 25.39
C ARG A 326 -35.28 -23.57 24.61
N SER A 327 -36.34 -22.81 24.35
CA SER A 327 -37.52 -23.31 23.63
C SER A 327 -37.22 -23.68 22.19
N SER A 328 -36.36 -22.90 21.52
CA SER A 328 -36.02 -23.12 20.12
C SER A 328 -34.95 -24.20 19.94
N HIS A 329 -34.02 -24.35 20.89
CA HIS A 329 -32.85 -25.23 20.81
C HIS A 329 -32.72 -26.15 22.04
N PRO A 330 -33.71 -27.03 22.30
CA PRO A 330 -33.78 -27.79 23.55
C PRO A 330 -32.60 -28.76 23.76
N HIS A 331 -32.09 -29.38 22.67
CA HIS A 331 -30.98 -30.33 22.76
C HIS A 331 -29.67 -29.70 23.24
N LEU A 332 -29.52 -28.37 23.13
CA LEU A 332 -28.36 -27.68 23.67
C LEU A 332 -28.41 -27.57 25.20
N ARG A 333 -29.57 -27.77 25.85
CA ARG A 333 -29.70 -27.65 27.33
C ARG A 333 -29.03 -26.35 27.83
N LEU A 334 -29.32 -25.22 27.18
CA LEU A 334 -28.56 -23.97 27.36
C LEU A 334 -28.50 -23.48 28.82
N GLU A 335 -29.51 -23.78 29.65
CA GLU A 335 -29.45 -23.47 31.09
C GLU A 335 -28.27 -24.14 31.79
N GLU A 336 -27.98 -25.37 31.38
CA GLU A 336 -27.02 -26.26 32.01
C GLU A 336 -25.63 -26.14 31.39
N CYS A 337 -25.58 -25.86 30.08
CA CYS A 337 -24.36 -25.93 29.28
C CYS A 337 -23.77 -24.57 28.88
N LEU A 338 -24.50 -23.46 29.07
CA LEU A 338 -23.94 -22.13 28.88
C LEU A 338 -23.16 -21.72 30.14
N ILE A 339 -21.84 -21.89 30.08
CA ILE A 339 -20.93 -21.78 31.23
C ILE A 339 -20.13 -20.48 31.17
N HIS A 340 -19.61 -20.04 32.31
CA HIS A 340 -18.84 -18.79 32.36
C HIS A 340 -17.39 -19.03 31.94
N MET A 341 -16.79 -18.04 31.29
CA MET A 341 -15.35 -18.01 31.06
C MET A 341 -14.57 -18.09 32.39
N PRO A 342 -13.43 -18.81 32.46
CA PRO A 342 -12.57 -18.81 33.63
C PRO A 342 -12.15 -17.39 34.02
N GLY A 343 -11.83 -17.19 35.31
CA GLY A 343 -11.42 -15.87 35.77
C GLY A 343 -10.16 -15.37 35.08
N VAL A 344 -10.13 -14.08 34.74
CA VAL A 344 -9.04 -13.39 34.03
C VAL A 344 -8.43 -12.29 34.89
N GLN A 345 -7.16 -11.98 34.65
CA GLN A 345 -6.44 -10.82 35.18
C GLN A 345 -6.18 -9.79 34.08
N PRO A 346 -5.89 -8.52 34.42
CA PRO A 346 -5.49 -7.53 33.42
C PRO A 346 -4.34 -8.05 32.54
N GLY A 347 -4.48 -7.90 31.22
CA GLY A 347 -3.51 -8.35 30.22
C GLY A 347 -3.70 -9.79 29.73
N ASP A 348 -4.58 -10.57 30.36
CA ASP A 348 -5.06 -11.83 29.80
C ASP A 348 -5.94 -11.57 28.57
N THR A 349 -5.93 -12.51 27.62
CA THR A 349 -6.82 -12.51 26.47
C THR A 349 -7.76 -13.71 26.47
N VAL A 350 -8.96 -13.52 25.95
CA VAL A 350 -9.96 -14.57 25.77
C VAL A 350 -10.32 -14.66 24.31
N TRP A 351 -10.42 -15.89 23.82
CA TRP A 351 -10.64 -16.20 22.42
C TRP A 351 -11.76 -17.20 22.25
N TRP A 352 -12.62 -17.00 21.26
CA TRP A 352 -13.60 -17.99 20.82
C TRP A 352 -13.74 -17.99 19.31
N HIS A 353 -13.82 -19.18 18.74
CA HIS A 353 -14.01 -19.41 17.31
C HIS A 353 -15.29 -18.72 16.86
N CYS A 354 -15.30 -18.20 15.64
CA CYS A 354 -16.37 -17.37 15.09
C CYS A 354 -17.76 -18.02 15.05
N ASP A 355 -17.84 -19.36 15.10
CA ASP A 355 -19.11 -20.11 15.17
C ASP A 355 -19.48 -20.58 16.60
N VAL A 356 -18.76 -20.14 17.63
CA VAL A 356 -19.10 -20.46 19.03
C VAL A 356 -20.32 -19.67 19.49
N CYS A 357 -21.30 -20.39 20.06
CA CYS A 357 -22.42 -19.79 20.77
C CYS A 357 -21.93 -19.16 22.08
N HIS A 358 -22.23 -17.89 22.27
CA HIS A 358 -21.83 -17.13 23.44
C HIS A 358 -22.91 -16.13 23.89
N ALA A 359 -22.79 -15.66 25.12
CA ALA A 359 -23.70 -14.68 25.72
C ALA A 359 -22.94 -13.79 26.71
N VAL A 360 -23.50 -12.62 27.03
CA VAL A 360 -22.94 -11.76 28.08
C VAL A 360 -23.63 -12.07 29.40
N ASP A 361 -22.85 -12.18 30.46
CA ASP A 361 -23.35 -12.39 31.81
C ASP A 361 -24.37 -11.31 32.18
N THR A 362 -25.55 -11.71 32.65
CA THR A 362 -26.63 -10.75 32.91
C THR A 362 -26.41 -9.95 34.19
N GLU A 363 -25.59 -10.48 35.09
CA GLU A 363 -25.26 -9.88 36.38
C GLU A 363 -23.79 -9.43 36.42
N HIS A 364 -23.48 -8.53 37.33
CA HIS A 364 -22.10 -8.20 37.68
C HIS A 364 -21.99 -8.05 39.19
N LEU A 365 -21.67 -9.16 39.87
CA LEU A 365 -21.56 -9.24 41.34
C LEU A 365 -20.14 -8.98 41.85
N GLY A 366 -19.23 -8.59 40.96
CA GLY A 366 -17.84 -8.30 41.27
C GLY A 366 -17.66 -6.95 41.95
N LYS A 367 -16.42 -6.62 42.32
CA LYS A 367 -16.07 -5.35 42.98
C LYS A 367 -15.41 -4.33 42.05
N ASN A 368 -14.83 -4.79 40.95
CA ASN A 368 -14.19 -3.95 39.94
C ASN A 368 -15.13 -3.80 38.75
N ASN A 369 -14.97 -2.75 37.95
CA ASN A 369 -15.60 -2.73 36.64
C ASN A 369 -15.14 -3.95 35.82
N ALA A 370 -16.03 -4.52 35.02
CA ALA A 370 -15.69 -5.51 34.00
C ALA A 370 -15.30 -4.79 32.70
N SER A 371 -14.01 -4.48 32.54
CA SER A 371 -13.47 -3.71 31.43
C SER A 371 -12.62 -4.56 30.50
N VAL A 372 -12.94 -4.52 29.21
CA VAL A 372 -12.26 -5.27 28.14
C VAL A 372 -12.19 -4.43 26.87
N ALA A 373 -11.13 -4.64 26.08
CA ALA A 373 -11.04 -4.12 24.71
C ALA A 373 -11.26 -5.26 23.72
N PHE A 374 -12.19 -5.11 22.78
CA PHE A 374 -12.47 -6.13 21.77
C PHE A 374 -11.36 -6.11 20.71
N ILE A 375 -10.72 -7.27 20.52
CA ILE A 375 -9.65 -7.46 19.53
C ILE A 375 -9.78 -8.88 18.98
N ALA A 376 -10.19 -8.98 17.72
CA ALA A 376 -10.33 -10.25 17.01
C ALA A 376 -9.01 -10.69 16.37
N ALA A 377 -8.92 -11.97 16.01
CA ALA A 377 -7.90 -12.48 15.11
C ALA A 377 -8.47 -12.45 13.69
N CYS A 378 -7.85 -11.65 12.82
CA CYS A 378 -8.27 -11.51 11.43
C CYS A 378 -7.10 -11.91 10.53
N PRO A 379 -7.18 -13.03 9.79
CA PRO A 379 -6.13 -13.40 8.85
C PRO A 379 -6.08 -12.43 7.68
N THR A 380 -4.97 -12.42 6.95
CA THR A 380 -4.86 -11.68 5.69
C THR A 380 -5.57 -12.47 4.60
N THR A 381 -6.68 -11.92 4.10
CA THR A 381 -7.44 -12.40 2.94
C THR A 381 -7.78 -11.20 2.06
N PRO A 382 -8.11 -11.37 0.78
CA PRO A 382 -8.46 -10.25 -0.09
C PRO A 382 -9.62 -9.40 0.46
N ALA A 383 -10.64 -10.04 1.05
CA ALA A 383 -11.77 -9.35 1.67
C ALA A 383 -11.36 -8.54 2.92
N ASN A 384 -10.52 -9.12 3.77
CA ASN A 384 -10.05 -8.43 4.98
C ASN A 384 -9.11 -7.27 4.63
N GLU A 385 -8.23 -7.41 3.64
CA GLU A 385 -7.38 -6.31 3.15
C GLU A 385 -8.22 -5.15 2.61
N ALA A 386 -9.25 -5.46 1.82
CA ALA A 386 -10.16 -4.44 1.28
C ALA A 386 -10.82 -3.62 2.40
N TYR A 387 -11.39 -4.31 3.40
CA TYR A 387 -12.00 -3.64 4.55
C TYR A 387 -10.99 -2.83 5.36
N VAL A 388 -9.83 -3.41 5.69
CA VAL A 388 -8.81 -2.76 6.52
C VAL A 388 -8.23 -1.53 5.83
N LYS A 389 -8.12 -1.54 4.50
CA LYS A 389 -7.78 -0.36 3.70
C LYS A 389 -8.81 0.76 3.89
N GLU A 390 -10.10 0.45 3.75
CA GLU A 390 -11.19 1.42 3.92
C GLU A 390 -11.25 1.96 5.36
N GLN A 391 -11.17 1.06 6.34
CA GLN A 391 -11.11 1.40 7.76
C GLN A 391 -9.97 2.36 8.07
N LEU A 392 -8.76 2.09 7.55
CA LEU A 392 -7.60 2.94 7.80
C LEU A 392 -7.80 4.33 7.19
N LEU A 393 -8.38 4.43 5.98
CA LEU A 393 -8.72 5.71 5.38
C LEU A 393 -9.73 6.49 6.21
N ALA A 394 -10.83 5.86 6.61
CA ALA A 394 -11.83 6.47 7.46
C ALA A 394 -11.22 6.98 8.77
N THR A 395 -10.40 6.15 9.41
CA THR A 395 -9.71 6.49 10.66
C THR A 395 -8.78 7.71 10.50
N LEU A 396 -8.00 7.77 9.42
CA LEU A 396 -7.11 8.90 9.12
C LEU A 396 -7.87 10.19 8.79
N GLU A 397 -9.11 10.07 8.32
CA GLU A 397 -10.03 11.18 8.03
C GLU A 397 -10.91 11.58 9.22
N GLY A 398 -10.75 10.95 10.38
CA GLY A 398 -11.59 11.23 11.55
C GLY A 398 -13.02 10.70 11.41
N ARG A 399 -13.25 9.68 10.58
CA ARG A 399 -14.56 9.05 10.37
C ARG A 399 -14.60 7.66 11.01
N PRO A 400 -15.77 7.21 11.50
CA PRO A 400 -15.98 5.83 11.89
C PRO A 400 -15.71 4.85 10.75
N SER A 401 -15.25 3.65 11.07
CA SER A 401 -15.12 2.56 10.10
C SER A 401 -16.48 2.07 9.63
N ALA A 402 -16.52 1.46 8.44
CA ALA A 402 -17.75 1.15 7.71
C ALA A 402 -18.79 0.40 8.57
N ASP A 403 -18.35 -0.60 9.35
CA ASP A 403 -19.22 -1.41 10.21
C ASP A 403 -19.84 -0.63 11.38
N TYR A 404 -19.29 0.55 11.72
CA TYR A 404 -19.75 1.40 12.84
C TYR A 404 -20.17 2.80 12.38
N THR A 405 -20.63 2.95 11.13
CA THR A 405 -21.13 4.25 10.63
C THR A 405 -22.57 4.55 11.05
N ASP A 406 -23.40 3.54 11.29
CA ASP A 406 -24.80 3.75 11.63
C ASP A 406 -24.96 4.29 13.06
N GLY A 407 -25.57 5.47 13.19
CA GLY A 407 -25.78 6.14 14.47
C GLY A 407 -24.50 6.66 15.17
N ASN A 408 -23.35 6.67 14.48
CA ASN A 408 -22.08 7.16 15.00
C ASN A 408 -21.52 8.26 14.09
N ASP A 409 -21.43 9.47 14.63
CA ASP A 409 -20.87 10.66 14.00
C ASP A 409 -19.61 11.17 14.72
N LEU A 410 -19.07 10.38 15.64
CA LEU A 410 -17.94 10.79 16.46
C LEU A 410 -16.65 10.81 15.64
N ASP A 411 -16.14 12.03 15.42
CA ASP A 411 -14.76 12.23 14.98
C ASP A 411 -13.81 12.12 16.19
N GLU A 412 -13.24 10.93 16.38
CA GLU A 412 -12.32 10.64 17.47
C GLU A 412 -11.04 11.50 17.42
N SER A 413 -10.67 12.06 16.25
CA SER A 413 -9.49 12.93 16.14
C SER A 413 -9.63 14.26 16.87
N THR A 414 -10.88 14.64 17.20
CA THR A 414 -11.19 15.86 17.97
C THR A 414 -11.14 15.64 19.48
N LEU A 415 -11.01 14.40 19.94
CA LEU A 415 -11.00 14.07 21.36
C LEU A 415 -9.70 14.51 22.03
N LYS A 416 -9.83 15.03 23.25
CA LYS A 416 -8.70 15.43 24.08
C LYS A 416 -7.82 14.22 24.39
N GLY A 417 -6.53 14.35 24.07
CA GLY A 417 -5.54 13.29 24.27
C GLY A 417 -5.47 12.27 23.13
N TYR A 418 -6.17 12.49 22.01
CA TYR A 418 -6.04 11.66 20.83
C TYR A 418 -4.62 11.74 20.26
N VAL A 419 -4.02 10.57 20.00
CA VAL A 419 -2.69 10.42 19.37
C VAL A 419 -2.77 9.72 18.02
N GLY A 420 -3.95 9.21 17.65
CA GLY A 420 -4.18 8.45 16.44
C GLY A 420 -3.30 7.22 16.32
N LEU A 421 -2.77 7.03 15.10
CA LEU A 421 -1.93 5.89 14.72
C LEU A 421 -0.44 6.28 14.60
N ASP A 422 -0.06 7.39 15.23
CA ASP A 422 1.32 7.83 15.32
C ASP A 422 2.09 6.96 16.32
N GLY A 423 3.38 6.71 16.04
CA GLY A 423 4.24 5.89 16.91
C GLY A 423 4.11 4.37 16.73
N LEU A 424 3.22 3.89 15.85
CA LEU A 424 3.18 2.47 15.47
C LEU A 424 4.50 2.03 14.81
N ASN A 425 5.05 0.91 15.26
CA ASN A 425 6.19 0.25 14.61
C ASN A 425 5.80 -0.39 13.27
N ASP A 426 6.77 -0.81 12.47
CA ASP A 426 6.50 -1.32 11.11
C ASP A 426 5.59 -2.56 11.06
N GLU A 427 5.73 -3.48 12.01
CA GLU A 427 4.87 -4.67 12.09
C GLU A 427 3.42 -4.29 12.37
N ALA A 428 3.20 -3.40 13.35
CA ALA A 428 1.88 -2.85 13.64
C ALA A 428 1.34 -2.06 12.45
N ARG A 429 2.15 -1.21 11.81
CA ARG A 429 1.72 -0.46 10.62
C ARG A 429 1.29 -1.39 9.48
N LYS A 430 1.98 -2.53 9.30
CA LYS A 430 1.55 -3.56 8.34
C LYS A 430 0.17 -4.10 8.71
N ALA A 431 -0.03 -4.52 9.96
CA ALA A 431 -1.29 -5.07 10.46
C ALA A 431 -2.46 -4.07 10.40
N PHE A 432 -2.20 -2.78 10.61
CA PHE A 432 -3.19 -1.71 10.43
C PHE A 432 -3.48 -1.36 8.96
N GLY A 433 -2.79 -1.98 7.99
CA GLY A 433 -3.05 -1.79 6.56
C GLY A 433 -2.32 -0.61 5.90
N PHE A 434 -1.33 0.02 6.54
CA PHE A 434 -0.62 1.16 5.94
C PHE A 434 0.07 0.81 4.61
N HIS A 435 0.46 -0.45 4.44
CA HIS A 435 1.03 -0.93 3.19
C HIS A 435 0.01 -0.98 2.03
N LEU A 436 -1.29 -0.98 2.33
CA LEU A 436 -2.40 -0.93 1.37
C LEU A 436 -2.70 0.51 0.90
N LEU A 437 -2.19 1.52 1.61
CA LEU A 437 -2.36 2.94 1.28
C LEU A 437 -1.22 3.52 0.44
N ARG A 438 -0.37 2.68 -0.15
CA ARG A 438 0.78 3.12 -0.95
C ARG A 438 0.40 4.05 -2.12
N GLU A 439 -0.86 4.03 -2.55
CA GLU A 439 -1.41 5.00 -3.53
C GLU A 439 -1.93 6.31 -2.90
N LEU A 440 -2.38 6.29 -1.64
CA LEU A 440 -3.15 7.38 -0.98
C LEU A 440 -2.35 8.22 0.03
N ARG A 441 -1.21 7.74 0.55
CA ARG A 441 -0.33 8.55 1.44
C ARG A 441 0.19 9.82 0.75
N SER A 442 0.15 9.84 -0.58
CA SER A 442 0.48 11.00 -1.40
C SER A 442 -0.65 12.06 -1.46
N GLN A 443 -1.89 11.75 -1.03
CA GLN A 443 -3.05 12.65 -1.17
C GLN A 443 -3.45 13.39 0.12
N LEU A 444 -3.18 12.86 1.33
CA LEU A 444 -3.74 13.40 2.59
C LEU A 444 -2.90 14.50 3.28
N LEU A 445 -1.60 14.58 3.01
CA LEU A 445 -0.76 15.69 3.47
C LEU A 445 -0.42 16.54 2.24
N GLY A 446 -1.02 17.71 2.12
CA GLY A 446 -0.63 18.67 1.10
C GLY A 446 0.80 19.15 1.33
N GLN A 447 1.69 18.82 0.41
CA GLN A 447 3.13 19.07 0.45
C GLN A 447 3.46 20.42 -0.19
N THR A 448 4.56 21.02 0.26
CA THR A 448 5.13 22.21 -0.39
C THR A 448 6.48 21.88 -1.02
N GLY A 449 6.57 22.09 -2.33
CA GLY A 449 7.78 21.83 -3.12
C GLY A 449 8.50 23.12 -3.53
N LEU A 450 9.83 23.10 -3.49
CA LEU A 450 10.68 24.11 -4.11
C LEU A 450 11.44 23.45 -5.26
N VAL A 451 11.10 23.83 -6.48
CA VAL A 451 11.77 23.38 -7.70
C VAL A 451 12.66 24.49 -8.23
N ILE A 452 13.89 24.13 -8.54
CA ILE A 452 14.94 25.09 -8.89
C ILE A 452 15.35 24.85 -10.33
N ILE A 453 15.12 25.87 -11.15
CA ILE A 453 15.41 25.89 -12.58
C ILE A 453 16.40 27.04 -12.80
N ARG A 454 17.46 26.90 -13.59
CA ARG A 454 18.31 28.07 -13.86
C ARG A 454 18.97 28.08 -15.23
N PRO A 455 19.22 29.27 -15.84
CA PRO A 455 19.62 29.35 -17.24
C PRO A 455 21.02 29.96 -17.46
N TRP A 456 21.90 29.40 -18.29
CA TRP A 456 22.54 29.98 -19.51
C TRP A 456 23.68 29.07 -20.00
N PHE A 457 23.56 28.67 -21.28
CA PHE A 457 23.96 27.38 -21.86
C PHE A 457 23.42 26.21 -21.02
N PHE A 458 22.40 25.50 -21.52
CA PHE A 458 21.50 24.51 -20.83
C PHE A 458 20.22 25.07 -20.17
N ALA A 459 19.62 26.10 -20.78
CA ALA A 459 19.00 27.19 -20.04
C ALA A 459 17.48 27.37 -20.16
N THR A 460 16.75 26.26 -19.99
CA THR A 460 15.35 26.10 -19.52
C THR A 460 15.10 24.59 -19.43
N GLY A 461 15.79 23.92 -18.48
CA GLY A 461 16.03 22.47 -18.49
C GLY A 461 14.76 21.63 -18.61
N ILE A 462 14.78 20.71 -19.59
CA ILE A 462 13.70 19.78 -19.93
C ILE A 462 13.17 19.08 -18.67
N LEU A 463 14.07 18.55 -17.84
CA LEU A 463 13.70 17.81 -16.63
C LEU A 463 13.12 18.72 -15.53
N GLY A 464 13.75 19.88 -15.27
CA GLY A 464 13.27 20.82 -14.25
C GLY A 464 11.89 21.39 -14.58
N ARG A 465 11.64 21.69 -15.86
CA ARG A 465 10.32 22.09 -16.37
C ARG A 465 9.29 20.99 -16.11
N GLU A 466 9.60 19.75 -16.50
CA GLU A 466 8.65 18.65 -16.39
C GLU A 466 8.36 18.28 -14.92
N ILE A 467 9.36 18.39 -14.03
CA ILE A 467 9.14 18.29 -12.58
C ILE A 467 8.14 19.36 -12.11
N VAL A 468 8.28 20.63 -12.52
CA VAL A 468 7.30 21.67 -12.14
C VAL A 468 5.89 21.32 -12.62
N HIS A 469 5.73 20.84 -13.85
CA HIS A 469 4.42 20.43 -14.37
C HIS A 469 3.86 19.25 -13.59
N GLN A 470 4.65 18.20 -13.36
CA GLN A 470 4.23 17.02 -12.61
C GLN A 470 3.73 17.38 -11.20
N LEU A 471 4.47 18.19 -10.45
CA LEU A 471 4.05 18.64 -9.12
C LEU A 471 2.84 19.58 -9.20
N GLY A 472 2.79 20.43 -10.23
CA GLY A 472 1.70 21.38 -10.46
C GLY A 472 0.36 20.73 -10.84
N GLN A 473 0.36 19.51 -11.37
CA GLN A 473 -0.84 18.80 -11.82
C GLN A 473 -1.79 18.40 -10.67
N ASN A 474 -1.28 18.27 -9.45
CA ASN A 474 -2.09 17.86 -8.29
C ASN A 474 -2.01 18.87 -7.14
N PRO A 475 -2.81 19.95 -7.16
CA PRO A 475 -2.82 20.97 -6.10
C PRO A 475 -3.24 20.47 -4.71
N GLN A 476 -3.93 19.33 -4.62
CA GLN A 476 -4.28 18.72 -3.34
C GLN A 476 -3.05 18.09 -2.67
N LYS A 477 -2.23 17.43 -3.49
CA LYS A 477 -0.97 16.83 -3.07
C LYS A 477 0.16 17.85 -2.92
N TRP A 478 0.29 18.80 -3.86
CA TRP A 478 1.30 19.86 -3.83
C TRP A 478 0.59 21.21 -3.75
N ARG A 479 0.33 21.69 -2.53
CA ARG A 479 -0.45 22.92 -2.30
C ARG A 479 0.21 24.15 -2.89
N LYS A 480 1.54 24.16 -2.88
CA LYS A 480 2.35 25.25 -3.39
C LYS A 480 3.66 24.70 -3.95
N VAL A 481 3.98 25.14 -5.16
CA VAL A 481 5.25 24.83 -5.83
C VAL A 481 5.94 26.15 -6.13
N TYR A 482 7.16 26.34 -5.63
CA TYR A 482 7.97 27.49 -6.00
C TYR A 482 8.89 27.08 -7.14
N SER A 483 8.80 27.76 -8.27
CA SER A 483 9.73 27.60 -9.39
C SER A 483 10.73 28.75 -9.37
N LEU A 484 12.01 28.46 -9.14
CA LEU A 484 13.05 29.48 -9.21
C LEU A 484 13.62 29.48 -10.63
N SER A 485 13.79 30.63 -11.28
CA SER A 485 14.65 30.80 -12.47
C SER A 485 14.89 32.28 -12.78
N ARG A 486 15.67 32.66 -13.79
CA ARG A 486 15.80 34.07 -14.19
C ARG A 486 14.60 34.62 -14.98
N SER A 487 13.83 33.77 -15.65
CA SER A 487 12.75 34.17 -16.55
C SER A 487 11.66 33.11 -16.64
N GLN A 488 10.40 33.52 -16.51
CA GLN A 488 9.26 32.66 -16.83
C GLN A 488 9.00 32.66 -18.34
N LYS A 489 9.17 31.50 -19.00
CA LYS A 489 8.96 31.37 -20.45
C LYS A 489 7.61 30.74 -20.83
N GLU A 490 6.89 30.17 -19.86
CA GLU A 490 5.63 29.45 -20.06
C GLU A 490 4.67 29.69 -18.89
N GLU A 491 3.38 29.43 -19.13
CA GLU A 491 2.36 29.43 -18.08
C GLU A 491 2.50 28.16 -17.22
N PHE A 492 2.46 28.33 -15.91
CA PHE A 492 2.46 27.22 -14.96
C PHE A 492 1.08 27.04 -14.33
N PRO A 493 0.76 25.84 -13.81
CA PRO A 493 -0.44 25.60 -13.02
C PRO A 493 -0.61 26.62 -11.88
N SER A 494 -1.86 26.87 -11.47
CA SER A 494 -2.21 27.95 -10.53
C SER A 494 -1.56 27.85 -9.13
N ASN A 495 -1.14 26.65 -8.71
CA ASN A 495 -0.42 26.39 -7.46
C ASN A 495 1.11 26.62 -7.59
N VAL A 496 1.60 26.93 -8.78
CA VAL A 496 3.02 27.22 -9.03
C VAL A 496 3.27 28.73 -8.97
N GLU A 497 4.24 29.14 -8.17
CA GLU A 497 4.71 30.52 -8.07
C GLU A 497 6.13 30.63 -8.63
N HIS A 498 6.28 31.42 -9.69
CA HIS A 498 7.59 31.69 -10.25
C HIS A 498 8.32 32.79 -9.47
N ARG A 499 9.59 32.56 -9.13
CA ARG A 499 10.48 33.54 -8.49
C ARG A 499 11.70 33.78 -9.37
N HIS A 500 11.92 35.05 -9.69
CA HIS A 500 13.06 35.50 -10.48
C HIS A 500 14.33 35.50 -9.61
N ILE A 501 15.14 34.43 -9.68
CA ILE A 501 16.33 34.24 -8.84
C ILE A 501 17.55 33.89 -9.69
N ASP A 502 18.68 34.50 -9.34
CA ASP A 502 19.98 34.25 -9.94
C ASP A 502 20.89 33.45 -9.00
N LEU A 503 21.00 32.13 -9.22
CA LEU A 503 21.74 31.21 -8.34
C LEU A 503 23.28 31.34 -8.38
N THR A 504 23.88 32.27 -9.14
CA THR A 504 25.34 32.53 -9.16
C THR A 504 25.65 33.75 -8.31
N GLY A 505 24.61 34.41 -7.77
CA GLY A 505 24.82 35.34 -6.68
C GLY A 505 25.40 34.62 -5.47
N ASN A 506 25.96 35.40 -4.55
CA ASN A 506 26.39 34.88 -3.26
C ASN A 506 25.19 34.38 -2.43
N ALA A 507 25.47 33.61 -1.37
CA ALA A 507 24.45 33.01 -0.52
C ALA A 507 23.49 34.06 0.10
N GLU A 508 23.98 35.27 0.43
CA GLU A 508 23.16 36.37 0.96
C GLU A 508 22.12 36.87 -0.06
N GLU A 509 22.52 37.07 -1.31
CA GLU A 509 21.64 37.50 -2.40
C GLU A 509 20.59 36.43 -2.71
N VAL A 510 21.00 35.16 -2.78
CA VAL A 510 20.07 34.04 -2.98
C VAL A 510 19.09 33.94 -1.80
N ALA A 511 19.57 34.03 -0.56
CA ALA A 511 18.71 33.98 0.63
C ALA A 511 17.71 35.14 0.69
N LYS A 512 18.12 36.35 0.31
CA LYS A 512 17.23 37.51 0.23
C LYS A 512 16.07 37.27 -0.75
N ASN A 513 16.36 36.64 -1.88
CA ASN A 513 15.34 36.33 -2.89
C ASN A 513 14.44 35.14 -2.49
N LEU A 514 14.85 34.34 -1.51
CA LEU A 514 14.06 33.24 -0.92
C LEU A 514 13.16 33.69 0.25
N GLN A 515 13.12 34.98 0.59
CA GLN A 515 12.25 35.46 1.67
C GLN A 515 10.77 35.14 1.40
N GLY A 516 10.11 34.56 2.42
CA GLY A 516 8.71 34.15 2.33
C GLY A 516 8.47 32.81 1.63
N VAL A 517 9.53 32.16 1.12
CA VAL A 517 9.44 30.78 0.60
C VAL A 517 9.45 29.83 1.79
N SER A 518 8.53 28.86 1.77
CA SER A 518 8.53 27.69 2.66
C SER A 518 8.57 26.45 1.78
N ALA A 519 9.34 25.44 2.16
CA ALA A 519 9.46 24.21 1.39
C ALA A 519 9.75 23.03 2.31
N GLU A 520 9.24 21.86 1.93
CA GLU A 520 9.53 20.57 2.56
C GLU A 520 10.41 19.70 1.65
N TYR A 521 10.32 19.92 0.34
CA TYR A 521 11.03 19.17 -0.68
C TYR A 521 11.77 20.12 -1.61
N VAL A 522 13.03 19.83 -1.89
CA VAL A 522 13.85 20.58 -2.86
C VAL A 522 14.17 19.70 -4.06
N PHE A 523 13.99 20.24 -5.26
CA PHE A 523 14.42 19.63 -6.52
C PHE A 523 15.42 20.57 -7.21
N PHE A 524 16.68 20.16 -7.25
CA PHE A 524 17.76 20.92 -7.88
C PHE A 524 18.13 20.29 -9.22
N ALA A 525 17.69 20.92 -10.32
CA ALA A 525 17.92 20.48 -11.69
C ALA A 525 18.68 21.54 -12.51
N ALA A 526 19.51 22.33 -11.85
CA ALA A 526 20.27 23.42 -12.45
C ALA A 526 21.76 23.08 -12.57
N TYR A 527 22.36 23.41 -13.71
CA TYR A 527 23.80 23.42 -13.89
C TYR A 527 24.18 24.42 -15.00
N LEU A 528 25.47 24.73 -15.11
CA LEU A 528 26.10 25.54 -16.13
C LEU A 528 27.20 24.71 -16.76
N GLU A 529 27.06 24.36 -18.04
CA GLU A 529 28.17 23.72 -18.75
C GLU A 529 29.25 24.74 -19.05
N LYS A 530 30.50 24.31 -18.90
CA LYS A 530 31.68 25.00 -19.37
C LYS A 530 32.42 24.12 -20.35
N ALA A 531 33.17 24.74 -21.25
CA ALA A 531 34.01 24.00 -22.19
C ALA A 531 35.12 23.20 -21.47
N ASP A 532 35.54 23.68 -20.31
CA ASP A 532 36.54 23.04 -19.45
C ASP A 532 35.86 22.36 -18.25
N GLU A 533 36.28 21.12 -17.97
CA GLU A 533 35.71 20.30 -16.90
C GLU A 533 36.02 20.85 -15.50
N GLN A 534 37.17 21.49 -15.30
CA GLN A 534 37.53 22.13 -14.04
C GLN A 534 36.68 23.39 -13.80
N GLU A 535 36.48 24.21 -14.82
CA GLU A 535 35.56 25.36 -14.72
C GLU A 535 34.12 24.89 -14.44
N SER A 536 33.69 23.77 -15.05
CA SER A 536 32.40 23.14 -14.74
C SER A 536 32.31 22.66 -13.29
N TRP A 537 33.38 22.05 -12.77
CA TRP A 537 33.51 21.63 -11.37
C TRP A 537 33.37 22.81 -10.40
N ASP A 538 34.08 23.90 -10.68
CA ASP A 538 34.10 25.09 -9.85
C ASP A 538 32.72 25.79 -9.86
N VAL A 539 32.20 26.11 -11.04
CA VAL A 539 30.97 26.90 -11.16
C VAL A 539 29.73 26.15 -10.65
N ASN A 540 29.60 24.85 -10.93
CA ASN A 540 28.42 24.08 -10.52
C ASN A 540 28.42 23.69 -9.04
N GLY A 541 29.61 23.42 -8.49
CA GLY A 541 29.73 23.20 -7.06
C GLY A 541 29.51 24.50 -6.28
N ASP A 542 30.07 25.63 -6.72
CA ASP A 542 29.87 26.93 -6.07
C ASP A 542 28.40 27.35 -6.09
N MET A 543 27.69 27.09 -7.19
CA MET A 543 26.26 27.33 -7.30
C MET A 543 25.46 26.53 -6.27
N LEU A 544 25.71 25.22 -6.16
CA LEU A 544 25.00 24.39 -5.20
C LEU A 544 25.38 24.76 -3.76
N GLN A 545 26.64 25.08 -3.50
CA GLN A 545 27.14 25.53 -2.20
C GLN A 545 26.44 26.83 -1.76
N ALA A 546 26.44 27.85 -2.62
CA ALA A 546 25.76 29.11 -2.34
C ALA A 546 24.26 28.91 -2.09
N PHE A 547 23.64 27.97 -2.82
CA PHE A 547 22.23 27.65 -2.64
C PHE A 547 21.93 26.95 -1.31
N VAL A 548 22.69 25.93 -0.91
CA VAL A 548 22.49 25.27 0.39
C VAL A 548 22.77 26.23 1.55
N ASP A 549 23.77 27.11 1.42
CA ASP A 549 24.04 28.16 2.40
C ASP A 549 22.88 29.18 2.49
N ALA A 550 22.25 29.48 1.35
CA ALA A 550 21.06 30.33 1.30
C ALA A 550 19.83 29.69 1.95
N LEU A 551 19.65 28.36 1.83
CA LEU A 551 18.59 27.63 2.53
C LEU A 551 18.74 27.73 4.05
N VAL A 552 19.97 27.62 4.56
CA VAL A 552 20.28 27.80 6.00
C VAL A 552 20.04 29.25 6.43
N LYS A 553 20.54 30.23 5.67
CA LYS A 553 20.38 31.66 5.99
C LYS A 553 18.92 32.12 5.99
N SER A 554 18.10 31.58 5.09
CA SER A 554 16.67 31.86 5.00
C SER A 554 15.84 31.07 6.04
N GLY A 555 16.42 30.05 6.67
CA GLY A 555 15.75 29.17 7.62
C GLY A 555 14.82 28.13 7.01
N ILE A 556 14.85 27.97 5.67
CA ILE A 556 14.05 26.98 4.94
C ILE A 556 14.48 25.56 5.32
N ASP A 557 15.77 25.35 5.58
CA ASP A 557 16.37 24.08 6.01
C ASP A 557 15.71 23.47 7.26
N LYS A 558 15.05 24.28 8.09
CA LYS A 558 14.34 23.82 9.29
C LYS A 558 13.10 22.97 8.97
N ASN A 559 12.49 23.17 7.80
CA ASN A 559 11.27 22.47 7.38
C ASN A 559 11.54 21.43 6.28
N LEU A 560 12.76 21.37 5.73
CA LEU A 560 13.12 20.42 4.69
C LEU A 560 13.12 18.98 5.22
N LYS A 561 12.52 18.09 4.42
CA LYS A 561 12.49 16.64 4.61
C LYS A 561 13.40 15.95 3.61
N ARG A 562 13.36 16.39 2.35
CA ARG A 562 14.12 15.79 1.25
C ARG A 562 14.74 16.84 0.32
N PHE A 563 15.98 16.59 -0.09
CA PHE A 563 16.65 17.30 -1.18
C PHE A 563 17.01 16.32 -2.30
N LEU A 564 16.40 16.48 -3.47
CA LEU A 564 16.73 15.75 -4.70
C LEU A 564 17.64 16.57 -5.61
N LEU A 565 18.77 15.96 -6.00
CA LEU A 565 19.68 16.48 -7.01
C LEU A 565 19.55 15.69 -8.32
N VAL A 566 19.39 16.41 -9.43
CA VAL A 566 19.41 15.81 -10.77
C VAL A 566 20.81 15.91 -11.33
N THR A 567 21.38 14.77 -11.73
CA THR A 567 22.66 14.73 -12.46
C THR A 567 22.44 14.02 -13.81
N GLY A 568 23.13 12.93 -14.10
CA GLY A 568 22.96 12.17 -15.35
C GLY A 568 24.02 11.09 -15.55
N ALA A 569 23.95 10.37 -16.67
CA ALA A 569 24.84 9.27 -16.99
C ALA A 569 26.33 9.65 -17.12
N LYS A 570 26.70 10.94 -17.21
CA LYS A 570 28.10 11.37 -17.03
C LYS A 570 28.66 10.88 -15.68
N GLN A 571 27.81 10.55 -14.70
CA GLN A 571 28.15 9.83 -13.47
C GLN A 571 29.04 8.60 -13.69
N TYR A 572 28.86 7.91 -14.80
CA TYR A 572 29.58 6.69 -15.19
C TYR A 572 30.71 6.94 -16.20
N GLY A 573 30.94 8.20 -16.58
CA GLY A 573 31.98 8.56 -17.55
C GLY A 573 31.60 8.27 -19.00
N VAL A 574 30.31 8.19 -19.35
CA VAL A 574 29.84 7.88 -20.72
C VAL A 574 30.37 8.84 -21.81
N HIS A 575 30.84 10.02 -21.42
CA HIS A 575 31.47 11.02 -22.30
C HIS A 575 32.97 10.74 -22.57
N LEU A 576 33.60 9.87 -21.78
CA LEU A 576 35.02 9.54 -21.84
C LEU A 576 35.30 8.26 -22.64
N GLY A 577 34.30 7.41 -22.87
CA GLY A 577 34.45 6.18 -23.65
C GLY A 577 33.58 5.03 -23.14
N PRO A 578 33.89 3.78 -23.54
CA PRO A 578 33.15 2.59 -23.14
C PRO A 578 33.04 2.46 -21.62
N VAL A 579 31.85 2.10 -21.17
CA VAL A 579 31.48 1.89 -19.77
C VAL A 579 31.05 0.44 -19.55
N LYS A 580 30.94 0.01 -18.28
CA LYS A 580 30.40 -1.30 -17.95
C LYS A 580 28.89 -1.33 -18.19
N ASN A 581 28.41 -2.32 -18.94
CA ASN A 581 26.99 -2.54 -19.22
C ASN A 581 26.44 -3.81 -18.51
N PRO A 582 25.29 -3.74 -17.81
CA PRO A 582 24.56 -2.53 -17.49
C PRO A 582 25.25 -1.72 -16.38
N MET A 583 25.13 -0.39 -16.45
CA MET A 583 25.53 0.53 -15.38
C MET A 583 24.64 0.36 -14.16
N LEU A 584 25.25 0.38 -12.98
CA LEU A 584 24.61 0.23 -11.67
C LEU A 584 24.99 1.40 -10.77
N GLU A 585 24.12 1.85 -9.89
CA GLU A 585 24.40 2.97 -8.97
C GLU A 585 25.56 2.68 -8.00
N SER A 586 25.93 1.41 -7.85
CA SER A 586 27.08 0.93 -7.08
C SER A 586 28.42 1.01 -7.83
N ASP A 587 28.43 1.42 -9.10
CA ASP A 587 29.66 1.51 -9.89
C ASP A 587 30.56 2.64 -9.36
N PRO A 588 31.90 2.43 -9.38
CA PRO A 588 32.84 3.37 -8.77
C PRO A 588 32.84 4.71 -9.50
N TRP A 589 32.93 5.79 -8.72
CA TRP A 589 33.16 7.13 -9.24
C TRP A 589 34.56 7.21 -9.86
N GLN A 590 34.70 8.01 -10.92
CA GLN A 590 35.97 8.24 -11.61
C GLN A 590 36.79 9.32 -10.88
N THR A 591 37.29 9.00 -9.68
CA THR A 591 37.93 9.98 -8.78
C THR A 591 39.43 10.17 -8.99
N ASP A 592 40.09 9.31 -9.76
CA ASP A 592 41.50 9.46 -10.09
C ASP A 592 41.71 10.55 -11.14
N GLN A 593 42.00 11.77 -10.68
CA GLN A 593 42.21 12.94 -11.52
C GLN A 593 43.46 12.85 -12.41
N SER A 594 44.35 11.88 -12.19
CA SER A 594 45.47 11.63 -13.11
C SER A 594 45.05 10.89 -14.37
N THR A 595 43.88 10.23 -14.33
CA THR A 595 43.33 9.40 -15.40
C THR A 595 42.07 10.00 -16.02
N PHE A 596 41.21 10.60 -15.20
CA PHE A 596 39.91 11.13 -15.61
C PHE A 596 39.79 12.62 -15.27
N PRO A 597 39.19 13.44 -16.15
CA PRO A 597 38.91 14.84 -15.82
C PRO A 597 37.91 14.94 -14.66
N PRO A 598 37.89 16.07 -13.92
CA PRO A 598 36.96 16.27 -12.81
C PRO A 598 35.50 16.26 -13.30
N ASN A 599 34.63 15.55 -12.57
CA ASN A 599 33.20 15.51 -12.87
C ASN A 599 32.41 16.28 -11.82
N PHE A 600 31.83 17.43 -12.20
CA PHE A 600 31.13 18.31 -11.26
C PHE A 600 29.97 17.65 -10.52
N TYR A 601 29.40 16.55 -11.04
CA TYR A 601 28.38 15.75 -10.35
C TYR A 601 28.87 15.22 -9.00
N TYR A 602 30.15 14.87 -8.89
CA TYR A 602 30.71 14.33 -7.65
C TYR A 602 30.81 15.41 -6.59
N ARG A 603 31.30 16.61 -6.96
CA ARG A 603 31.32 17.77 -6.06
C ARG A 603 29.92 18.15 -5.58
N GLN A 604 28.94 18.18 -6.49
CA GLN A 604 27.57 18.52 -6.12
C GLN A 604 26.97 17.50 -5.15
N GLN A 605 27.21 16.20 -5.38
CA GLN A 605 26.76 15.15 -4.48
C GLN A 605 27.44 15.23 -3.11
N ASP A 606 28.73 15.55 -3.05
CA ASP A 606 29.44 15.72 -1.79
C ASP A 606 28.90 16.92 -1.00
N ILE A 607 28.65 18.06 -1.66
CA ILE A 607 28.02 19.24 -1.03
C ILE A 607 26.63 18.89 -0.48
N LEU A 608 25.81 18.18 -1.27
CA LEU A 608 24.47 17.75 -0.87
C LEU A 608 24.53 16.84 0.37
N LYS A 609 25.38 15.81 0.34
CA LYS A 609 25.56 14.88 1.45
C LYS A 609 26.02 15.62 2.71
N GLN A 610 27.04 16.48 2.59
CA GLN A 610 27.53 17.29 3.71
C GLN A 610 26.46 18.22 4.28
N PHE A 611 25.60 18.80 3.44
CA PHE A 611 24.47 19.61 3.88
C PHE A 611 23.45 18.78 4.67
N CYS A 612 23.08 17.61 4.17
CA CYS A 612 22.15 16.71 4.84
C CYS A 612 22.73 16.12 6.14
N ASP A 613 24.00 15.73 6.17
CA ASP A 613 24.69 15.20 7.36
C ASP A 613 24.68 16.23 8.50
N LYS A 614 24.88 17.52 8.19
CA LYS A 614 24.79 18.63 9.16
C LYS A 614 23.39 18.84 9.74
N SER A 615 22.36 18.24 9.16
CA SER A 615 20.98 18.38 9.62
C SER A 615 20.60 17.42 10.77
N ASN A 616 21.49 16.52 11.18
CA ASN A 616 21.25 15.43 12.14
C ASN A 616 20.05 14.57 11.74
N ASP A 617 20.12 13.97 10.54
CA ASP A 617 19.12 13.07 9.96
C ASP A 617 17.72 13.66 9.69
N ARG A 618 17.50 14.97 9.90
CA ARG A 618 16.23 15.64 9.55
C ARG A 618 16.00 15.73 8.06
N ILE A 619 17.05 16.08 7.32
CA ILE A 619 17.02 16.25 5.87
C ILE A 619 17.73 15.06 5.26
N SER A 620 17.02 14.39 4.37
CA SER A 620 17.55 13.25 3.63
C SER A 620 17.72 13.62 2.16
N TRP A 621 18.53 12.87 1.41
CA TRP A 621 18.84 13.21 0.02
C TRP A 621 18.46 12.12 -0.99
N ASN A 622 18.27 12.55 -2.24
CA ASN A 622 18.22 11.68 -3.41
C ASN A 622 19.07 12.24 -4.54
N VAL A 623 19.59 11.35 -5.40
CA VAL A 623 20.24 11.76 -6.65
C VAL A 623 19.65 10.94 -7.81
N THR A 624 19.43 11.56 -8.97
CA THR A 624 18.91 10.84 -10.16
C THR A 624 19.90 10.89 -11.32
N TYR A 625 20.07 9.76 -12.01
CA TYR A 625 20.96 9.55 -13.16
C TYR A 625 20.14 9.27 -14.44
N PRO A 626 19.54 10.29 -15.07
CA PRO A 626 18.93 10.16 -16.40
C PRO A 626 19.99 10.00 -17.51
N ASN A 627 19.58 9.44 -18.65
CA ASN A 627 20.40 9.32 -19.86
C ASN A 627 19.65 9.82 -21.09
N ASP A 628 20.36 10.48 -22.00
CA ASP A 628 19.90 10.93 -23.32
C ASP A 628 18.41 11.35 -23.35
N VAL A 629 18.13 12.42 -22.61
CA VAL A 629 16.77 12.81 -22.24
C VAL A 629 15.93 13.18 -23.47
N ILE A 630 14.74 12.57 -23.54
CA ILE A 630 13.68 12.88 -24.50
C ILE A 630 12.66 13.80 -23.81
N GLY A 631 12.53 15.05 -24.26
CA GLY A 631 11.52 15.97 -23.73
C GLY A 631 11.51 17.30 -24.48
N TYR A 632 10.72 18.28 -24.01
CA TYR A 632 10.55 19.57 -24.67
C TYR A 632 10.75 20.74 -23.70
N ALA A 633 11.31 21.85 -24.18
CA ALA A 633 11.32 23.12 -23.47
C ALA A 633 11.42 24.31 -24.43
N ARG A 634 10.57 25.34 -24.25
CA ARG A 634 10.53 26.50 -25.14
C ARG A 634 11.80 27.34 -25.06
N GLY A 635 12.35 27.67 -26.23
CA GLY A 635 13.60 28.42 -26.36
C GLY A 635 14.83 27.63 -25.89
N ASN A 636 14.71 26.31 -25.71
CA ASN A 636 15.82 25.38 -25.54
C ASN A 636 15.87 24.44 -26.75
N PHE A 637 16.81 24.70 -27.66
CA PHE A 637 17.02 23.89 -28.85
C PHE A 637 18.13 22.82 -28.63
N MET A 638 18.67 22.70 -27.40
CA MET A 638 19.52 21.58 -26.95
C MET A 638 18.65 20.38 -26.57
N ASN A 639 18.12 19.67 -27.57
CA ASN A 639 17.20 18.55 -27.38
C ASN A 639 17.43 17.51 -28.48
N LEU A 640 17.64 16.25 -28.08
CA LEU A 640 17.78 15.11 -28.98
C LEU A 640 16.67 15.08 -30.03
N ALA A 641 15.41 15.16 -29.60
CA ALA A 641 14.26 15.14 -30.49
C ALA A 641 14.23 16.35 -31.44
N THR A 642 14.57 17.55 -30.95
CA THR A 642 14.56 18.75 -31.81
C THR A 642 15.59 18.64 -32.94
N ALA A 643 16.83 18.28 -32.61
CA ALA A 643 17.89 18.17 -33.60
C ALA A 643 17.63 17.02 -34.60
N VAL A 644 17.14 15.87 -34.12
CA VAL A 644 16.73 14.74 -34.99
C VAL A 644 15.61 15.16 -35.94
N GLY A 645 14.59 15.85 -35.42
CA GLY A 645 13.45 16.29 -36.22
C GLY A 645 13.82 17.33 -37.27
N ILE A 646 14.65 18.31 -36.92
CA ILE A 646 15.14 19.33 -37.86
C ILE A 646 15.99 18.67 -38.94
N TYR A 647 16.89 17.75 -38.57
CA TYR A 647 17.72 17.01 -39.52
C TYR A 647 16.86 16.20 -40.50
N ALA A 648 15.86 15.47 -40.00
CA ALA A 648 14.97 14.67 -40.84
C ALA A 648 14.10 15.54 -41.77
N ALA A 649 13.49 16.61 -41.24
CA ALA A 649 12.66 17.52 -42.01
C ALA A 649 13.47 18.27 -43.09
N THR A 650 14.67 18.71 -42.77
CA THR A 650 15.55 19.41 -43.72
C THR A 650 16.07 18.47 -44.79
N SER A 651 16.45 17.25 -44.43
CA SER A 651 16.89 16.22 -45.39
C SER A 651 15.78 15.90 -46.41
N LYS A 652 14.53 15.82 -45.94
CA LYS A 652 13.36 15.68 -46.82
C LYS A 652 13.17 16.90 -47.74
N GLU A 653 13.29 18.12 -47.23
CA GLU A 653 13.17 19.34 -48.07
C GLU A 653 14.25 19.39 -49.15
N LEU A 654 15.44 18.85 -48.87
CA LEU A 654 16.53 18.67 -49.84
C LEU A 654 16.26 17.55 -50.86
N GLY A 655 15.18 16.78 -50.70
CA GLY A 655 14.87 15.62 -51.55
C GLY A 655 15.82 14.44 -51.36
N LYS A 656 16.49 14.35 -50.19
CA LYS A 656 17.44 13.28 -49.87
C LYS A 656 16.78 12.23 -48.97
N ASP A 657 17.13 10.97 -49.19
CA ASP A 657 16.82 9.89 -48.25
C ASP A 657 17.62 10.12 -46.94
N LEU A 658 17.09 9.63 -45.82
CA LEU A 658 17.62 9.93 -44.49
C LEU A 658 18.82 9.02 -44.15
N ILE A 659 20.01 9.61 -44.09
CA ILE A 659 21.26 8.95 -43.64
C ILE A 659 21.39 9.09 -42.13
N PHE A 660 21.63 8.00 -41.41
CA PHE A 660 21.98 8.05 -39.98
C PHE A 660 23.33 8.78 -39.81
N PRO A 661 23.38 9.92 -39.10
CA PRO A 661 24.58 10.74 -39.06
C PRO A 661 25.67 10.16 -38.15
N GLY A 662 25.34 9.22 -37.27
CA GLY A 662 26.23 8.63 -36.28
C GLY A 662 27.05 7.43 -36.77
N SER A 663 27.57 6.65 -35.82
CA SER A 663 28.42 5.48 -36.06
C SER A 663 27.59 4.28 -36.55
N GLU A 664 28.09 3.55 -37.54
CA GLU A 664 27.52 2.26 -37.95
C GLU A 664 27.47 1.26 -36.77
N ARG A 665 28.50 1.27 -35.92
CA ARG A 665 28.56 0.38 -34.75
C ARG A 665 27.45 0.68 -33.75
N PHE A 666 27.07 1.94 -33.59
CA PHE A 666 26.03 2.34 -32.64
C PHE A 666 24.64 2.34 -33.25
N TYR A 667 24.53 2.45 -34.57
CA TYR A 667 23.27 2.21 -35.27
C TYR A 667 22.65 0.85 -34.90
N THR A 668 23.49 -0.17 -34.78
CA THR A 668 23.10 -1.54 -34.36
C THR A 668 23.35 -1.80 -32.87
N GLY A 669 23.81 -0.79 -32.12
CA GLY A 669 24.08 -0.86 -30.69
C GLY A 669 22.84 -0.58 -29.83
N PHE A 670 23.01 -0.72 -28.52
CA PHE A 670 21.94 -0.52 -27.54
C PHE A 670 22.12 0.76 -26.73
N ASP A 671 21.01 1.46 -26.49
CA ASP A 671 20.92 2.68 -25.68
C ASP A 671 19.70 2.61 -24.75
N SER A 672 19.76 3.34 -23.63
CA SER A 672 18.65 3.48 -22.67
C SER A 672 18.26 4.94 -22.56
N PHE A 673 17.04 5.31 -22.96
CA PHE A 673 16.60 6.70 -22.94
C PHE A 673 15.84 7.06 -21.65
N THR A 674 15.78 8.35 -21.36
CA THR A 674 14.93 8.89 -20.28
C THR A 674 13.92 9.88 -20.85
N SER A 675 12.64 9.54 -20.80
CA SER A 675 11.55 10.48 -21.00
C SER A 675 11.51 11.48 -19.84
N ALA A 676 11.42 12.76 -20.16
CA ALA A 676 11.31 13.83 -19.18
C ALA A 676 10.08 13.66 -18.28
N ASP A 677 8.97 13.19 -18.85
CA ASP A 677 7.72 12.95 -18.12
C ASP A 677 7.89 11.80 -17.12
N LEU A 678 8.53 10.70 -17.56
CA LEU A 678 8.85 9.56 -16.68
C LEU A 678 9.81 9.98 -15.57
N HIS A 679 10.83 10.78 -15.88
CA HIS A 679 11.77 11.30 -14.89
C HIS A 679 11.07 12.20 -13.87
N ALA A 680 10.17 13.08 -14.29
CA ALA A 680 9.41 13.93 -13.38
C ALA A 680 8.54 13.10 -12.42
N LYS A 681 7.83 12.08 -12.93
CA LYS A 681 7.08 11.12 -12.11
C LYS A 681 7.98 10.36 -11.13
N PHE A 682 9.16 9.94 -11.59
CA PHE A 682 10.16 9.28 -10.75
C PHE A 682 10.65 10.20 -9.63
N CYS A 683 10.98 11.46 -9.94
CA CYS A 683 11.41 12.45 -8.98
C CYS A 683 10.33 12.69 -7.91
N GLU A 684 9.06 12.80 -8.30
CA GLU A 684 7.96 12.92 -7.35
C GLU A 684 7.81 11.68 -6.45
N TRP A 685 7.92 10.48 -7.02
CA TRP A 685 7.84 9.23 -6.25
C TRP A 685 9.00 9.10 -5.26
N VAL A 686 10.23 9.26 -5.72
CA VAL A 686 11.43 8.92 -4.93
C VAL A 686 11.59 9.82 -3.72
N VAL A 687 11.22 11.11 -3.81
CA VAL A 687 11.32 12.02 -2.67
C VAL A 687 10.33 11.68 -1.55
N LEU A 688 9.23 11.00 -1.89
CA LEU A 688 8.16 10.58 -0.98
C LEU A 688 8.32 9.17 -0.46
N GLU A 689 9.16 8.35 -1.09
CA GLU A 689 9.41 6.97 -0.70
C GLU A 689 10.42 6.92 0.47
N PRO A 690 10.01 6.53 1.69
CA PRO A 690 10.92 6.51 2.83
C PRO A 690 12.08 5.53 2.67
N SER A 691 11.84 4.38 2.03
CA SER A 691 12.88 3.36 1.80
C SER A 691 13.92 3.78 0.75
N ALA A 692 13.62 4.82 -0.04
CA ALA A 692 14.55 5.38 -1.01
C ALA A 692 15.47 6.46 -0.39
N ALA A 693 15.51 6.59 0.95
CA ALA A 693 16.22 7.67 1.57
C ALA A 693 17.74 7.58 1.50
N ASN A 694 18.40 8.71 1.21
CA ASN A 694 19.86 8.84 1.13
C ASN A 694 20.44 7.92 0.05
N GLU A 695 19.77 7.88 -1.10
CA GLU A 695 20.11 6.98 -2.20
C GLU A 695 20.13 7.70 -3.55
N ALA A 696 21.03 7.25 -4.41
CA ALA A 696 21.07 7.61 -5.82
C ALA A 696 20.38 6.54 -6.68
N PHE A 697 19.74 6.96 -7.78
CA PHE A 697 18.98 6.09 -8.66
C PHE A 697 19.25 6.39 -10.13
N ASN A 698 19.45 5.33 -10.91
CA ASN A 698 19.25 5.36 -12.33
C ASN A 698 17.79 5.67 -12.65
N VAL A 699 17.55 6.39 -13.76
CA VAL A 699 16.19 6.69 -14.23
C VAL A 699 16.14 6.59 -15.75
N VAL A 700 15.65 5.47 -16.29
CA VAL A 700 15.43 5.25 -17.72
C VAL A 700 14.04 4.67 -17.97
N ASN A 701 13.60 4.74 -19.23
CA ASN A 701 12.26 4.39 -19.72
C ASN A 701 11.81 2.96 -19.40
N GLY A 702 12.77 2.05 -19.21
CA GLY A 702 12.52 0.66 -18.86
C GLY A 702 12.50 -0.29 -20.07
N ASP A 703 12.57 0.27 -21.29
CA ASP A 703 13.02 -0.42 -22.50
C ASP A 703 14.52 -0.14 -22.78
N VAL A 704 15.06 -0.89 -23.73
CA VAL A 704 16.39 -0.69 -24.30
C VAL A 704 16.21 -0.68 -25.81
N GLU A 705 16.77 0.32 -26.47
CA GLU A 705 16.51 0.59 -27.87
C GLU A 705 17.77 0.60 -28.72
N SER A 706 17.58 0.50 -30.03
CA SER A 706 18.66 0.64 -31.02
C SER A 706 18.22 1.61 -32.12
N TRP A 707 19.17 2.34 -32.70
CA TRP A 707 18.83 3.25 -33.79
C TRP A 707 18.40 2.51 -35.07
N GLN A 708 18.79 1.24 -35.27
CA GLN A 708 18.22 0.41 -36.33
C GLN A 708 16.71 0.17 -36.18
N ASN A 709 16.16 0.27 -34.96
CA ASN A 709 14.72 0.23 -34.71
C ASN A 709 14.08 1.63 -34.76
N LEU A 710 14.71 2.63 -34.15
CA LEU A 710 14.15 3.99 -34.05
C LEU A 710 14.25 4.79 -35.35
N TRP A 711 15.36 4.67 -36.08
CA TRP A 711 15.65 5.51 -37.25
C TRP A 711 14.69 5.30 -38.44
N PRO A 712 14.27 4.06 -38.79
CA PRO A 712 13.22 3.86 -39.79
C PRO A 712 11.91 4.55 -39.41
N LYS A 713 11.54 4.51 -38.13
CA LYS A 713 10.34 5.18 -37.61
C LYS A 713 10.45 6.71 -37.72
N VAL A 714 11.62 7.29 -37.45
CA VAL A 714 11.90 8.72 -37.69
C VAL A 714 11.72 9.05 -39.17
N ALA A 715 12.32 8.28 -40.07
CA ALA A 715 12.21 8.50 -41.51
C ALA A 715 10.75 8.49 -41.98
N GLU A 716 9.99 7.45 -41.59
CA GLU A 716 8.57 7.30 -41.91
C GLU A 716 7.75 8.49 -41.39
N ARG A 717 7.94 8.89 -40.13
CA ARG A 717 7.22 10.00 -39.51
C ARG A 717 7.39 11.32 -40.27
N PHE A 718 8.60 11.61 -40.72
CA PHE A 718 8.86 12.81 -41.51
C PHE A 718 8.48 12.62 -42.99
N GLY A 719 8.05 11.45 -43.43
CA GLY A 719 7.65 11.16 -44.81
C GLY A 719 8.85 11.08 -45.75
N THR A 720 9.93 10.47 -45.29
CA THR A 720 11.11 10.06 -46.07
C THR A 720 11.39 8.58 -45.82
N LYS A 721 12.48 8.05 -46.35
CA LYS A 721 12.95 6.67 -46.11
C LYS A 721 14.43 6.69 -45.74
N VAL A 722 14.89 5.62 -45.09
CA VAL A 722 16.30 5.45 -44.76
C VAL A 722 17.10 5.20 -46.04
N ASP A 723 18.24 5.85 -46.19
CA ASP A 723 19.15 5.60 -47.31
C ASP A 723 19.77 4.20 -47.17
N ALA A 724 19.46 3.31 -48.12
CA ALA A 724 19.92 1.92 -48.09
C ALA A 724 21.45 1.77 -48.27
N SER A 725 22.14 2.85 -48.66
CA SER A 725 23.58 2.92 -48.89
C SER A 725 24.36 3.63 -47.78
N GLN A 726 23.70 4.08 -46.70
CA GLN A 726 24.26 4.96 -45.65
C GLN A 726 25.60 4.52 -45.02
N PHE A 727 25.99 3.24 -45.12
CA PHE A 727 27.28 2.73 -44.61
C PHE A 727 28.17 2.08 -45.68
N GLN A 728 27.80 2.14 -46.97
CA GLN A 728 28.56 1.47 -48.04
C GLN A 728 29.80 2.26 -48.49
N GLN A 729 29.78 3.59 -48.34
CA GLN A 729 30.87 4.48 -48.71
C GLN A 729 31.02 5.61 -47.69
N SER A 730 32.24 6.10 -47.51
CA SER A 730 32.49 7.25 -46.64
C SER A 730 31.87 8.52 -47.22
N HIS A 731 31.04 9.19 -46.44
CA HIS A 731 30.45 10.47 -46.82
C HIS A 731 31.50 11.60 -46.73
N PRO A 732 31.46 12.64 -47.59
CA PRO A 732 32.44 13.74 -47.56
C PRO A 732 32.49 14.53 -46.26
N LEU A 733 31.43 14.45 -45.44
CA LEU A 733 31.34 15.10 -44.13
C LEU A 733 31.65 14.15 -42.98
N SER A 734 32.13 12.94 -43.23
CA SER A 734 32.43 12.00 -42.15
C SER A 734 33.52 12.56 -41.22
N SER A 735 33.46 12.20 -39.95
CA SER A 735 34.46 12.56 -38.96
C SER A 735 34.67 11.45 -37.94
N SER A 736 35.86 11.41 -37.33
CA SER A 736 36.19 10.46 -36.28
C SER A 736 37.15 11.11 -35.29
N MET A 737 36.92 10.88 -34.00
CA MET A 737 37.74 11.37 -32.89
C MET A 737 37.90 10.26 -31.86
N ASP A 738 39.13 10.05 -31.38
CA ASP A 738 39.39 9.15 -30.26
C ASP A 738 38.93 9.79 -28.95
N LEU A 739 38.30 9.00 -28.09
CA LEU A 739 37.92 9.43 -26.73
C LEU A 739 39.07 9.18 -25.74
N ASN A 740 38.81 9.21 -24.43
CA ASN A 740 39.85 9.07 -23.42
C ASN A 740 40.64 7.75 -23.66
N PRO A 741 41.99 7.82 -23.74
CA PRO A 741 42.83 6.64 -23.89
C PRO A 741 42.57 5.56 -22.83
N VAL A 742 42.17 5.98 -21.63
CA VAL A 742 41.75 5.08 -20.55
C VAL A 742 40.23 5.21 -20.37
N PRO A 743 39.43 4.28 -20.91
CA PRO A 743 37.97 4.38 -20.81
C PRO A 743 37.49 4.00 -19.41
N PRO A 744 36.29 4.45 -18.97
CA PRO A 744 35.76 4.10 -17.65
C PRO A 744 35.58 2.59 -17.41
N LEU A 745 35.37 1.80 -18.48
CA LEU A 745 35.36 0.34 -18.40
C LEU A 745 36.65 -0.25 -17.79
N SER A 746 37.77 0.47 -17.85
CA SER A 746 39.03 0.07 -17.22
C SER A 746 38.90 -0.15 -15.70
N LEU A 747 38.00 0.57 -15.02
CA LEU A 747 37.74 0.42 -13.58
C LEU A 747 37.16 -0.95 -13.21
N HIS A 748 36.68 -1.71 -14.19
CA HIS A 748 36.06 -3.01 -14.00
C HIS A 748 36.91 -4.18 -14.50
N GLU A 749 38.05 -3.91 -15.16
CA GLU A 749 38.86 -4.89 -15.88
C GLU A 749 39.23 -6.13 -15.08
N GLU A 750 39.67 -5.94 -13.83
CA GLU A 750 40.11 -7.05 -12.99
C GLU A 750 38.94 -7.97 -12.64
N ARG A 751 37.76 -7.39 -12.36
CA ARG A 751 36.56 -8.15 -11.98
C ARG A 751 35.85 -8.76 -13.19
N SER A 752 35.93 -8.12 -14.35
CA SER A 752 35.29 -8.58 -15.60
C SER A 752 36.17 -9.49 -16.45
N GLY A 753 37.45 -9.67 -16.08
CA GLY A 753 38.41 -10.45 -16.87
C GLY A 753 38.88 -9.74 -18.14
N LEU A 754 38.77 -8.40 -18.20
CA LEU A 754 39.15 -7.58 -19.36
C LEU A 754 40.54 -6.93 -19.23
N LYS A 755 41.33 -7.33 -18.22
CA LYS A 755 42.64 -6.74 -17.93
C LYS A 755 43.54 -6.72 -19.17
N GLY A 756 43.92 -5.52 -19.60
CA GLY A 756 44.83 -5.31 -20.75
C GLY A 756 44.21 -5.53 -22.13
N VAL A 757 42.90 -5.75 -22.24
CA VAL A 757 42.20 -5.91 -23.53
C VAL A 757 41.11 -4.85 -23.78
N THR A 758 40.78 -4.03 -22.79
CA THR A 758 39.87 -2.89 -22.97
C THR A 758 40.43 -1.92 -24.00
N LYS A 759 39.57 -1.45 -24.90
CA LYS A 759 39.95 -0.51 -25.96
C LYS A 759 39.34 0.87 -25.70
N PRO A 760 40.03 1.97 -26.06
CA PRO A 760 39.43 3.28 -26.11
C PRO A 760 38.21 3.30 -27.02
N GLY A 761 37.22 4.13 -26.70
CA GLY A 761 36.10 4.39 -27.60
C GLY A 761 36.44 5.45 -28.63
N LYS A 762 35.55 5.59 -29.60
CA LYS A 762 35.58 6.66 -30.59
C LYS A 762 34.23 7.34 -30.68
N MET A 763 34.26 8.60 -31.09
CA MET A 763 33.13 9.31 -31.64
C MET A 763 33.29 9.36 -33.16
N GLU A 764 32.43 8.64 -33.87
CA GLU A 764 32.43 8.46 -35.32
C GLU A 764 31.11 8.96 -35.89
N GLN A 765 31.17 9.87 -36.85
CA GLN A 765 29.99 10.40 -37.52
C GLN A 765 30.08 10.09 -39.02
N THR A 766 29.08 9.36 -39.53
CA THR A 766 28.84 9.27 -40.97
C THR A 766 28.63 10.66 -41.56
N ILE A 767 27.92 11.55 -40.86
CA ILE A 767 27.75 12.96 -41.21
C ILE A 767 28.06 13.82 -39.99
N ASP A 768 29.15 14.58 -40.04
CA ASP A 768 29.44 15.64 -39.07
C ASP A 768 28.33 16.70 -39.14
N LEU A 769 27.44 16.67 -38.14
CA LEU A 769 26.27 17.52 -38.11
C LEU A 769 26.61 19.01 -37.95
N THR A 770 27.76 19.32 -37.35
CA THR A 770 28.27 20.69 -37.21
C THR A 770 28.70 21.25 -38.56
N LYS A 771 29.32 20.43 -39.41
CA LYS A 771 29.63 20.81 -40.81
C LYS A 771 28.37 20.81 -41.69
N TRP A 772 27.45 19.88 -41.46
CA TRP A 772 26.22 19.74 -42.24
C TRP A 772 25.32 20.98 -42.14
N ASN A 773 25.03 21.46 -40.91
CA ASN A 773 24.16 22.62 -40.73
C ASN A 773 24.75 23.93 -41.30
N GLN A 774 26.07 23.98 -41.49
CA GLN A 774 26.77 25.14 -42.05
C GLN A 774 26.67 25.25 -43.57
N GLN A 775 26.25 24.19 -44.27
CA GLN A 775 26.13 24.20 -45.72
C GLN A 775 25.02 25.15 -46.19
N GLU A 776 25.31 25.94 -47.22
CA GLU A 776 24.34 26.90 -47.77
C GLU A 776 23.07 26.22 -48.28
N GLU A 777 23.17 25.03 -48.88
CA GLU A 777 21.98 24.27 -49.30
C GLU A 777 21.06 23.87 -48.13
N VAL A 778 21.65 23.52 -46.98
CA VAL A 778 20.91 23.11 -45.77
C VAL A 778 20.20 24.32 -45.15
N LYS A 779 20.91 25.45 -45.03
CA LYS A 779 20.33 26.70 -44.51
C LYS A 779 19.18 27.20 -45.39
N GLU A 780 19.36 27.22 -46.71
CA GLU A 780 18.33 27.67 -47.64
C GLU A 780 17.13 26.71 -47.68
N ALA A 781 17.35 25.39 -47.57
CA ALA A 781 16.27 24.41 -47.45
C ALA A 781 15.46 24.63 -46.17
N TRP A 782 16.10 24.75 -45.01
CA TRP A 782 15.40 25.03 -43.75
C TRP A 782 14.61 26.34 -43.82
N LYS A 783 15.23 27.42 -44.31
CA LYS A 783 14.59 28.72 -44.45
C LYS A 783 13.35 28.66 -45.34
N LYS A 784 13.42 27.95 -46.47
CA LYS A 784 12.29 27.73 -47.37
C LYS A 784 11.18 26.92 -46.69
N LEU A 785 11.52 25.85 -45.99
CA LEU A 785 10.57 25.02 -45.24
C LEU A 785 9.90 25.83 -44.12
N ALA A 786 10.69 26.51 -43.29
CA ALA A 786 10.22 27.33 -42.20
C ALA A 786 9.27 28.44 -42.67
N LYS A 787 9.61 29.12 -43.77
CA LYS A 787 8.71 30.14 -44.37
C LYS A 787 7.41 29.53 -44.90
N ARG A 788 7.45 28.33 -45.49
CA ARG A 788 6.27 27.66 -46.05
C ARG A 788 5.31 27.20 -44.97
N GLU A 789 5.84 26.59 -43.91
CA GLU A 789 5.03 25.95 -42.84
C GLU A 789 4.83 26.88 -41.62
N GLY A 790 5.43 28.08 -41.62
CA GLY A 790 5.35 29.05 -40.53
C GLY A 790 6.13 28.62 -39.29
N LEU A 791 7.32 28.05 -39.47
CA LEU A 791 8.19 27.57 -38.39
C LEU A 791 9.18 28.65 -37.92
N ASP A 792 9.81 28.43 -36.77
CA ASP A 792 10.93 29.26 -36.30
C ASP A 792 12.16 29.10 -37.22
N GLU A 793 12.44 30.13 -38.02
CA GLU A 793 13.61 30.17 -38.91
C GLU A 793 14.94 29.98 -38.16
N LYS A 794 15.00 30.34 -36.87
CA LYS A 794 16.21 30.21 -36.04
C LYS A 794 16.40 28.82 -35.43
N ALA A 795 15.44 27.91 -35.59
CA ALA A 795 15.52 26.59 -34.96
C ALA A 795 16.74 25.77 -35.44
N LEU A 796 17.11 25.88 -36.72
CA LEU A 796 18.30 25.22 -37.28
C LEU A 796 19.61 25.70 -36.61
N GLU A 797 19.73 27.02 -36.42
CA GLU A 797 20.89 27.63 -35.75
C GLU A 797 20.89 27.38 -34.24
N GLY A 798 19.70 27.24 -33.64
CA GLY A 798 19.54 26.93 -32.23
C GLY A 798 19.86 25.47 -31.89
N ALA A 799 19.68 24.55 -32.83
CA ALA A 799 19.86 23.12 -32.59
C ALA A 799 21.31 22.75 -32.23
N THR A 800 21.47 21.79 -31.34
CA THR A 800 22.80 21.36 -30.84
C THR A 800 23.39 20.23 -31.64
N TRP A 801 24.05 20.59 -32.71
CA TRP A 801 24.64 19.62 -33.63
C TRP A 801 25.80 18.83 -33.01
N GLU A 802 26.64 19.47 -32.18
CA GLU A 802 27.74 18.79 -31.48
C GLU A 802 27.22 17.73 -30.49
N PHE A 803 26.18 18.07 -29.71
CA PHE A 803 25.55 17.13 -28.78
C PHE A 803 24.92 15.95 -29.52
N LEU A 804 24.13 16.21 -30.57
CA LEU A 804 23.52 15.14 -31.36
C LEU A 804 24.58 14.26 -32.03
N GLY A 805 25.63 14.89 -32.58
CA GLY A 805 26.78 14.21 -33.17
C GLY A 805 27.50 13.32 -32.17
N PHE A 806 27.65 13.77 -30.92
CA PHE A 806 28.19 12.95 -29.84
C PHE A 806 27.27 11.76 -29.52
N VAL A 807 25.98 12.00 -29.22
CA VAL A 807 25.02 10.97 -28.82
C VAL A 807 24.92 9.85 -29.86
N LEU A 808 24.78 10.20 -31.14
CA LEU A 808 24.68 9.22 -32.23
C LEU A 808 26.04 8.67 -32.68
N GLY A 809 27.12 9.42 -32.45
CA GLY A 809 28.45 9.10 -32.95
C GLY A 809 29.28 8.20 -32.05
N ARG A 810 28.89 7.98 -30.78
CA ARG A 810 29.53 6.95 -29.93
C ARG A 810 29.62 5.63 -30.68
N ASN A 811 30.66 4.83 -30.46
CA ASN A 811 30.79 3.49 -31.07
C ASN A 811 30.66 2.33 -30.06
N PHE A 812 29.95 2.56 -28.96
CA PHE A 812 29.76 1.63 -27.85
C PHE A 812 28.35 1.74 -27.27
N ASP A 813 27.90 0.68 -26.60
CA ASP A 813 26.55 0.56 -26.05
C ASP A 813 26.43 1.27 -24.70
N LEU A 814 25.23 1.75 -24.37
CA LEU A 814 24.86 2.33 -23.07
C LEU A 814 23.59 1.69 -22.52
N VAL A 815 23.74 0.80 -21.56
CA VAL A 815 22.62 0.10 -20.92
C VAL A 815 22.60 0.43 -19.44
N ILE A 816 21.47 0.94 -18.96
CA ILE A 816 21.31 1.38 -17.56
C ILE A 816 20.27 0.51 -16.86
N SER A 817 20.61 0.02 -15.67
CA SER A 817 19.70 -0.81 -14.87
C SER A 817 18.79 0.01 -13.98
N MET A 818 17.49 -0.30 -14.00
CA MET A 818 16.48 0.22 -13.05
C MET A 818 16.20 -0.73 -11.87
N SER A 819 16.96 -1.82 -11.74
CA SER A 819 16.66 -2.90 -10.77
C SER A 819 16.57 -2.41 -9.33
N LYS A 820 17.37 -1.41 -8.93
CA LYS A 820 17.34 -0.83 -7.58
C LYS A 820 16.00 -0.16 -7.29
N ALA A 821 15.55 0.73 -8.16
CA ALA A 821 14.25 1.40 -8.01
C ALA A 821 13.08 0.41 -8.05
N ARG A 822 13.12 -0.59 -8.95
CA ARG A 822 12.08 -1.62 -9.06
C ARG A 822 11.93 -2.45 -7.79
N LYS A 823 13.05 -2.79 -7.11
CA LYS A 823 13.03 -3.48 -5.80
C LYS A 823 12.37 -2.65 -4.71
N LEU A 824 12.39 -1.33 -4.82
CA LEU A 824 11.74 -0.40 -3.88
C LEU A 824 10.30 -0.07 -4.29
N GLY A 825 9.77 -0.69 -5.34
CA GLY A 825 8.37 -0.56 -5.75
C GLY A 825 8.11 0.41 -6.90
N TRP A 826 9.13 0.96 -7.55
CA TRP A 826 8.93 1.75 -8.77
C TRP A 826 8.51 0.86 -9.95
N THR A 827 7.36 1.16 -10.56
CA THR A 827 6.80 0.42 -11.70
C THR A 827 6.68 1.24 -12.98
N GLY A 828 7.09 2.52 -12.96
CA GLY A 828 6.96 3.39 -14.12
C GLY A 828 7.75 2.90 -15.33
N TYR A 829 7.13 3.05 -16.49
CA TYR A 829 7.60 2.63 -17.80
C TYR A 829 7.12 3.63 -18.85
N GLU A 830 7.91 3.87 -19.88
CA GLU A 830 7.57 4.65 -21.06
C GLU A 830 8.21 3.97 -22.27
N ASP A 831 7.51 3.82 -23.39
CA ASP A 831 8.13 3.38 -24.64
C ASP A 831 8.95 4.53 -25.25
N SER A 832 10.22 4.27 -25.59
CA SER A 832 11.15 5.27 -26.06
C SER A 832 10.75 5.88 -27.42
N TRP A 833 10.09 5.13 -28.29
CA TRP A 833 9.53 5.69 -29.53
C TRP A 833 8.30 6.54 -29.27
N GLU A 834 7.38 6.10 -28.40
CA GLU A 834 6.21 6.90 -28.02
C GLU A 834 6.63 8.23 -27.39
N ALA A 835 7.60 8.21 -26.48
CA ALA A 835 8.18 9.42 -25.89
C ALA A 835 8.75 10.36 -26.96
N LEU A 836 9.54 9.83 -27.90
CA LEU A 836 10.14 10.60 -28.99
C LEU A 836 9.07 11.19 -29.92
N SER A 837 8.08 10.37 -30.30
CA SER A 837 6.95 10.74 -31.15
C SER A 837 6.12 11.85 -30.52
N LYS A 838 5.80 11.75 -29.22
CA LYS A 838 5.07 12.77 -28.46
C LYS A 838 5.81 14.11 -28.41
N VAL A 839 7.14 14.08 -28.25
CA VAL A 839 7.95 15.30 -28.28
C VAL A 839 7.96 15.93 -29.67
N PHE A 840 8.00 15.13 -30.75
CA PHE A 840 7.83 15.67 -32.09
C PHE A 840 6.46 16.32 -32.31
N ASP A 841 5.38 15.75 -31.77
CA ASP A 841 4.04 16.38 -31.82
C ASP A 841 4.06 17.73 -31.07
N THR A 842 4.67 17.77 -29.89
CA THR A 842 4.84 19.00 -29.10
C THR A 842 5.63 20.07 -29.86
N LEU A 843 6.71 19.68 -30.54
CA LEU A 843 7.53 20.57 -31.36
C LEU A 843 6.78 21.08 -32.60
N LYS A 844 5.89 20.27 -33.17
CA LYS A 844 5.01 20.68 -34.27
C LYS A 844 3.99 21.71 -33.81
N ASP A 845 3.35 21.49 -32.67
CA ASP A 845 2.40 22.44 -32.07
C ASP A 845 3.09 23.76 -31.72
N ALA A 846 4.35 23.69 -31.27
CA ALA A 846 5.19 24.84 -30.99
C ALA A 846 5.75 25.56 -32.24
N LYS A 847 5.44 25.08 -33.46
CA LYS A 847 5.97 25.61 -34.73
C LYS A 847 7.50 25.58 -34.82
N VAL A 848 8.12 24.57 -34.22
CA VAL A 848 9.56 24.27 -34.39
C VAL A 848 9.76 23.24 -35.50
N LEU A 849 8.83 22.30 -35.65
CA LEU A 849 8.83 21.26 -36.70
C LEU A 849 7.55 21.34 -37.56
N PRO A 850 7.57 20.85 -38.81
CA PRO A 850 6.41 20.87 -39.71
C PRO A 850 5.25 19.94 -39.30
#